data_AF-A0A819I5E6-F1
#
_entry.id   AF-A0A819I5E6-F1
#
_cell.length_a   1.000
_cell.length_b   1.000
_cell.length_c   1.000
_cell.angle_alpha   90.00
_cell.angle_beta   90.00
_cell.angle_gamma   90.00
#
_symmetry.space_group_name_H-M   'P 1'
#
loop_
_entity.id
_entity.type
_entity.pdbx_description
1 polymer ?
#
loop_
_entity_poly.entity_id
_entity_poly.type
_entity_poly.pdbx_seq_one_letter_code
_entity_poly.pdbx_strand_id
1 'polypeptide(L)'
;MVPLDESLSFNQPKFSPTPIWDSNGITIANRSVIGKNPMAIFVNTNNTTYIANRDDSTLVIWDEKSVNPTMIIPGNFTELRSLFVTSNDDIYVDDGGKNGRVQKWIAETNTFVTVMHVNSSCFGLFVNINDTLYCSMRDHHQIVKRSLNDSVVTSYRVAAGTGIAGSASNQFRGPSGIFVDLNLDLYVADYANNRVQLFQSGKSDGITVAGSTSLYSTITLSFPSGIILNADKYLFIVDQGKHRIVGSGLNGFRCLVGCFGQGSQSNQLNFPSSLSFDHSGNIFVTDYTNHRIQKFLLMKDSFALSSNQPKFCPTPIWDSNGITIANQSIVGEDPTAIFVNTNNTIYVANRENNTILIWHEESVNLTKIIAGNFTQLRSLFVTSNGDIYIDDGHENSRVQRWSVETNTFVTVMNVDSSCYGLFIDINDTLYCSMAGHDQVVKRSLHDSEMNSNRVAAGTGIRGFDSNQFAEPAGIFVDVNLDLYVADCLNNRVQLFQLGESNGITVVGGGSVNPTIKLDCPSGIILDAEKYLFIVDRGNHRIIGSGLNGFQCLVGCYGRGSQSNQMSYPSSLSFDRFGNMFVIDSFNHRIQKFEYLEELCTNTSSVVQTVYTSKLTTNSSTYFRSCSSSRSYYEAIQMNVHDSGLYTFLSRGNMDTYGFIYEDYFKPSSPRKNLLFNDDGGCEPYNFKFTIALESSITYILVVTTYSSNVTDAFAIFVFGPDNVELKNISSPSVIEIEYSDDVQSKYSLQLTANSQTYSRDCQKSNYYYQTIRMNVMETGYYALSSDSRMNTFGEIYEDDFDPMNPFENLLKQDYRACSFQDFKFIAYLHTGTTYILVVTTSSPNMTGNFSILASGPNNITLDPYKAQINGIIQQGYCPKIESHRNSSF
;
A
#
# COMPACT_ATOMS: atom_id res chain seq x y z
N MET A 1 11.96 -24.51 10.55
CA MET A 1 11.06 -25.68 10.50
C MET A 1 10.37 -25.78 11.85
N VAL A 2 9.08 -25.44 11.89
CA VAL A 2 8.20 -25.76 13.03
C VAL A 2 7.65 -27.18 12.77
N PRO A 3 7.49 -28.05 13.78
CA PRO A 3 7.11 -29.44 13.54
C PRO A 3 5.73 -29.52 12.86
N LEU A 4 5.57 -30.46 11.92
CA LEU A 4 4.24 -30.87 11.48
C LEU A 4 3.47 -31.36 12.71
N ASP A 5 2.25 -30.87 12.89
CA ASP A 5 1.32 -31.42 13.87
C ASP A 5 0.99 -32.85 13.43
N GLU A 6 1.52 -33.85 14.15
CA GLU A 6 1.42 -35.29 13.85
C GLU A 6 -0.03 -35.82 13.81
N SER A 7 -1.03 -34.97 14.06
CA SER A 7 -2.44 -35.32 14.08
C SER A 7 -3.18 -35.19 12.73
N LEU A 8 -2.62 -34.48 11.73
CA LEU A 8 -3.28 -34.21 10.45
C LEU A 8 -3.14 -35.34 9.42
N SER A 9 -4.22 -35.61 8.67
CA SER A 9 -4.24 -36.67 7.65
C SER A 9 -3.93 -36.21 6.22
N PHE A 10 -3.92 -34.90 6.01
CA PHE A 10 -3.79 -34.27 4.71
C PHE A 10 -2.59 -33.32 4.70
N ASN A 11 -1.97 -33.17 3.53
CA ASN A 11 -0.86 -32.24 3.37
C ASN A 11 -1.36 -30.78 3.38
N GLN A 12 -0.81 -30.00 4.32
CA GLN A 12 -0.88 -28.54 4.32
C GLN A 12 0.54 -27.98 4.17
N PRO A 13 1.13 -28.04 2.97
CA PRO A 13 2.45 -27.47 2.75
C PRO A 13 2.45 -25.98 3.11
N LYS A 14 3.55 -25.51 3.71
CA LYS A 14 3.79 -24.07 3.90
C LYS A 14 4.54 -23.57 2.66
N PHE A 15 4.07 -22.47 2.09
CA PHE A 15 4.62 -21.91 0.85
C PHE A 15 5.38 -20.60 1.13
N SER A 16 6.26 -20.20 0.21
CA SER A 16 6.68 -18.81 0.11
C SER A 16 5.46 -17.93 -0.25
N PRO A 17 5.51 -16.60 -0.06
CA PRO A 17 4.33 -15.75 -0.27
C PRO A 17 3.72 -15.79 -1.68
N THR A 18 4.47 -16.25 -2.69
CA THR A 18 4.05 -16.31 -4.09
C THR A 18 4.46 -17.64 -4.76
N PRO A 19 3.97 -18.80 -4.30
CA PRO A 19 4.43 -20.10 -4.79
C PRO A 19 4.05 -20.34 -6.25
N ILE A 20 4.99 -20.80 -7.06
CA ILE A 20 4.79 -21.06 -8.49
C ILE A 20 4.92 -22.55 -8.75
N TRP A 21 4.07 -23.09 -9.61
CA TRP A 21 4.16 -24.46 -10.09
C TRP A 21 4.59 -24.46 -11.55
N ASP A 22 5.32 -25.50 -11.97
CA ASP A 22 5.56 -25.74 -13.39
C ASP A 22 4.20 -25.82 -14.08
N SER A 23 4.04 -25.01 -15.13
CA SER A 23 2.81 -24.97 -15.91
C SER A 23 2.52 -26.30 -16.62
N ASN A 24 3.54 -27.12 -16.90
CA ASN A 24 3.41 -28.41 -17.54
C ASN A 24 3.18 -29.53 -16.51
N GLY A 25 2.01 -30.14 -16.57
CA GLY A 25 1.66 -31.27 -15.71
C GLY A 25 2.19 -32.59 -16.25
N ILE A 26 2.66 -33.43 -15.34
CA ILE A 26 3.07 -34.81 -15.58
C ILE A 26 1.86 -35.72 -15.40
N THR A 27 1.51 -36.51 -16.43
CA THR A 27 0.44 -37.50 -16.30
C THR A 27 0.93 -38.71 -15.50
N ILE A 28 0.41 -38.90 -14.30
CA ILE A 28 0.79 -40.03 -13.43
C ILE A 28 -0.13 -41.24 -13.56
N ALA A 29 -1.37 -41.02 -13.99
CA ALA A 29 -2.34 -42.08 -14.26
C ALA A 29 -3.27 -41.63 -15.39
N ASN A 30 -3.65 -42.57 -16.26
CA ASN A 30 -4.52 -42.32 -17.41
C ASN A 30 -5.71 -43.29 -17.43
N ARG A 31 -6.59 -43.13 -18.43
CA ARG A 31 -7.80 -43.92 -18.59
C ARG A 31 -7.61 -45.44 -18.50
N SER A 32 -6.47 -45.97 -18.96
CA SER A 32 -6.22 -47.42 -18.93
C SER A 32 -6.03 -47.98 -17.52
N VAL A 33 -5.75 -47.09 -16.56
CA VAL A 33 -5.37 -47.46 -15.19
C VAL A 33 -6.45 -47.07 -14.18
N ILE A 34 -7.09 -45.92 -14.38
CA ILE A 34 -8.08 -45.35 -13.43
C ILE A 34 -9.49 -45.20 -14.01
N GLY A 35 -9.73 -45.73 -15.22
CA GLY A 35 -11.01 -45.62 -15.90
C GLY A 35 -11.31 -44.20 -16.41
N LYS A 36 -12.56 -43.93 -16.78
CA LYS A 36 -13.01 -42.63 -17.24
C LYS A 36 -13.42 -41.72 -16.07
N ASN A 37 -13.32 -40.42 -16.31
CA ASN A 37 -13.96 -39.39 -15.49
C ASN A 37 -13.59 -39.47 -13.99
N PRO A 38 -12.28 -39.47 -13.64
CA PRO A 38 -11.87 -39.50 -12.23
C PRO A 38 -12.41 -38.27 -11.52
N MET A 39 -13.13 -38.46 -10.42
CA MET A 39 -13.75 -37.36 -9.67
C MET A 39 -12.99 -36.96 -8.41
N ALA A 40 -12.34 -37.93 -7.75
CA ALA A 40 -11.76 -37.73 -6.44
C ALA A 40 -10.31 -38.23 -6.39
N ILE A 41 -9.47 -37.43 -5.74
CA ILE A 41 -8.08 -37.74 -5.43
C ILE A 41 -7.77 -37.26 -4.03
N PHE A 42 -6.99 -38.04 -3.28
CA PHE A 42 -6.42 -37.64 -2.01
C PHE A 42 -4.96 -38.07 -1.96
N VAL A 43 -4.10 -37.22 -1.41
CA VAL A 43 -2.70 -37.55 -1.14
C VAL A 43 -2.47 -37.35 0.35
N ASN A 44 -2.11 -38.43 1.06
CA ASN A 44 -1.88 -38.38 2.50
C ASN A 44 -0.49 -37.80 2.83
N THR A 45 -0.20 -37.65 4.13
CA THR A 45 1.08 -37.11 4.63
C THR A 45 2.31 -37.95 4.28
N ASN A 46 2.12 -39.22 3.91
CA ASN A 46 3.16 -40.14 3.42
C ASN A 46 3.32 -40.13 1.89
N ASN A 47 2.68 -39.18 1.19
CA ASN A 47 2.64 -39.08 -0.28
C ASN A 47 2.03 -40.29 -0.99
N THR A 48 1.24 -41.10 -0.28
CA THR A 48 0.42 -42.14 -0.89
C THR A 48 -0.81 -41.48 -1.53
N THR A 49 -1.04 -41.77 -2.80
CA THR A 49 -2.11 -41.22 -3.63
C THR A 49 -3.26 -42.22 -3.73
N TYR A 50 -4.48 -41.77 -3.44
CA TYR A 50 -5.71 -42.54 -3.47
C TYR A 50 -6.64 -41.96 -4.53
N ILE A 51 -7.11 -42.79 -5.45
CA ILE A 51 -7.96 -42.39 -6.57
C ILE A 51 -9.18 -43.30 -6.63
N ALA A 52 -10.36 -42.70 -6.75
CA ALA A 52 -11.59 -43.43 -7.00
C ALA A 52 -11.75 -43.73 -8.50
N ASN A 53 -11.82 -45.02 -8.86
CA ASN A 53 -12.16 -45.47 -10.20
C ASN A 53 -13.66 -45.81 -10.26
N ARG A 54 -14.41 -45.00 -11.01
CA ARG A 54 -15.87 -45.14 -11.15
C ARG A 54 -16.30 -46.25 -12.10
N ASP A 55 -15.49 -46.59 -13.10
CA ASP A 55 -15.89 -47.57 -14.12
C ASP A 55 -15.81 -48.99 -13.56
N ASP A 56 -14.79 -49.28 -12.76
CA ASP A 56 -14.56 -50.61 -12.19
C ASP A 56 -15.03 -50.74 -10.74
N SER A 57 -15.62 -49.69 -10.17
CA SER A 57 -16.00 -49.61 -8.75
C SER A 57 -14.84 -49.98 -7.81
N THR A 58 -13.64 -49.49 -8.11
CA THR A 58 -12.43 -49.77 -7.32
C THR A 58 -11.81 -48.51 -6.73
N LEU A 59 -11.10 -48.67 -5.63
CA LEU A 59 -10.16 -47.66 -5.14
C LEU A 59 -8.75 -48.08 -5.56
N VAL A 60 -8.02 -47.16 -6.18
CA VAL A 60 -6.68 -47.42 -6.69
C VAL A 60 -5.68 -46.58 -5.89
N ILE A 61 -4.65 -47.22 -5.34
CA ILE A 61 -3.68 -46.63 -4.42
C ILE A 61 -2.27 -46.71 -5.01
N TRP A 62 -1.52 -45.62 -4.90
CA TRP A 62 -0.12 -45.51 -5.30
C TRP A 62 0.75 -44.97 -4.19
N ASP A 63 1.84 -45.66 -3.89
CA ASP A 63 2.91 -45.10 -3.07
C ASP A 63 3.83 -44.21 -3.92
N GLU A 64 4.44 -43.20 -3.28
CA GLU A 64 5.24 -42.16 -3.93
C GLU A 64 6.31 -42.68 -4.92
N LYS A 65 6.90 -43.83 -4.61
CA LYS A 65 8.02 -44.41 -5.39
C LYS A 65 7.57 -45.36 -6.51
N SER A 66 6.27 -45.61 -6.63
CA SER A 66 5.74 -46.66 -7.51
C SER A 66 5.18 -46.08 -8.80
N VAL A 67 5.58 -46.67 -9.94
CA VAL A 67 5.07 -46.30 -11.26
C VAL A 67 3.67 -46.91 -11.50
N ASN A 68 3.41 -48.08 -10.92
CA ASN A 68 2.15 -48.81 -11.03
C ASN A 68 1.38 -48.77 -9.70
N PRO A 69 0.04 -48.98 -9.72
CA PRO A 69 -0.74 -49.07 -8.49
C PRO A 69 -0.14 -50.08 -7.53
N THR A 70 0.02 -49.70 -6.27
CA THR A 70 0.51 -50.61 -5.22
C THR A 70 -0.62 -51.44 -4.63
N MET A 71 -1.85 -50.93 -4.66
CA MET A 71 -3.04 -51.66 -4.23
C MET A 71 -4.27 -51.26 -5.03
N ILE A 72 -5.13 -52.24 -5.31
CA ILE A 72 -6.45 -52.05 -5.91
C ILE A 72 -7.47 -52.70 -4.98
N ILE A 73 -8.34 -51.89 -4.38
CA ILE A 73 -9.38 -52.36 -3.46
C ILE A 73 -10.69 -52.45 -4.24
N PRO A 74 -11.21 -53.66 -4.50
CA PRO A 74 -12.50 -53.81 -5.15
C PRO A 74 -13.63 -53.42 -4.18
N GLY A 75 -14.62 -52.72 -4.69
CA GLY A 75 -15.88 -52.50 -3.98
C GLY A 75 -17.06 -52.69 -4.92
N ASN A 76 -18.26 -52.76 -4.33
CA ASN A 76 -19.51 -52.78 -5.08
C ASN A 76 -20.18 -51.40 -5.02
N PHE A 77 -19.40 -50.37 -5.34
CA PHE A 77 -19.86 -48.99 -5.30
C PHE A 77 -20.70 -48.67 -6.53
N THR A 78 -21.69 -47.82 -6.35
CA THR A 78 -22.59 -47.45 -7.45
C THR A 78 -22.14 -46.19 -8.18
N GLU A 79 -21.63 -45.19 -7.45
CA GLU A 79 -21.02 -43.99 -8.00
C GLU A 79 -20.06 -43.37 -6.98
N LEU A 80 -18.78 -43.76 -6.99
CA LEU A 80 -17.77 -43.11 -6.14
C LEU A 80 -17.56 -41.66 -6.57
N ARG A 81 -18.05 -40.68 -5.79
CA ARG A 81 -17.85 -39.25 -6.09
C ARG A 81 -16.78 -38.58 -5.23
N SER A 82 -16.55 -39.08 -4.03
CA SER A 82 -15.59 -38.51 -3.09
C SER A 82 -14.95 -39.57 -2.21
N LEU A 83 -13.76 -39.25 -1.71
CA LEU A 83 -13.01 -40.06 -0.77
C LEU A 83 -12.22 -39.16 0.18
N PHE A 84 -11.90 -39.66 1.36
CA PHE A 84 -11.04 -38.99 2.33
C PHE A 84 -10.27 -40.05 3.13
N VAL A 85 -9.02 -39.76 3.48
CA VAL A 85 -8.18 -40.65 4.28
C VAL A 85 -7.77 -39.94 5.57
N THR A 86 -7.87 -40.62 6.72
CA THR A 86 -7.44 -40.08 8.03
C THR A 86 -5.96 -40.39 8.30
N SER A 87 -5.40 -39.83 9.37
CA SER A 87 -3.98 -39.96 9.72
C SER A 87 -3.62 -41.37 10.17
N ASN A 88 -4.63 -42.16 10.52
CA ASN A 88 -4.52 -43.59 10.80
C ASN A 88 -4.73 -44.46 9.55
N ASP A 89 -4.65 -43.86 8.35
CA ASP A 89 -4.90 -44.49 7.04
C ASP A 89 -6.29 -45.11 6.87
N ASP A 90 -7.29 -44.68 7.66
CA ASP A 90 -8.67 -45.10 7.45
C ASP A 90 -9.22 -44.44 6.20
N ILE A 91 -9.76 -45.26 5.28
CA ILE A 91 -10.28 -44.78 4.00
C ILE A 91 -11.80 -44.68 4.05
N TYR A 92 -12.32 -43.48 3.84
CA TYR A 92 -13.76 -43.19 3.74
C TYR A 92 -14.13 -42.92 2.29
N VAL A 93 -15.24 -43.52 1.84
CA VAL A 93 -15.72 -43.41 0.46
C VAL A 93 -17.23 -43.23 0.39
N ASP A 94 -17.65 -42.42 -0.58
CA ASP A 94 -19.04 -42.23 -0.95
C ASP A 94 -19.62 -43.45 -1.68
N ASP A 95 -20.77 -43.92 -1.21
CA ASP A 95 -21.66 -44.85 -1.91
C ASP A 95 -23.12 -44.40 -1.71
N GLY A 96 -23.32 -43.08 -1.63
CA GLY A 96 -24.58 -42.46 -1.25
C GLY A 96 -25.64 -42.50 -2.34
N GLY A 97 -25.24 -42.69 -3.60
CA GLY A 97 -26.12 -42.62 -4.78
C GLY A 97 -27.28 -43.61 -4.72
N LYS A 98 -27.07 -44.87 -5.13
CA LYS A 98 -28.12 -45.90 -5.07
C LYS A 98 -28.16 -46.66 -3.74
N ASN A 99 -27.02 -46.74 -3.05
CA ASN A 99 -26.88 -47.55 -1.85
C ASN A 99 -27.09 -46.76 -0.54
N GLY A 100 -27.18 -45.42 -0.61
CA GLY A 100 -27.58 -44.57 0.52
C GLY A 100 -26.65 -44.63 1.73
N ARG A 101 -25.33 -44.70 1.50
CA ARG A 101 -24.35 -44.85 2.60
C ARG A 101 -22.98 -44.25 2.29
N VAL A 102 -22.27 -43.88 3.35
CA VAL A 102 -20.82 -43.65 3.35
C VAL A 102 -20.15 -44.84 4.03
N GLN A 103 -19.07 -45.33 3.45
CA GLN A 103 -18.39 -46.53 3.91
C GLN A 103 -16.96 -46.21 4.36
N LYS A 104 -16.48 -46.95 5.36
CA LYS A 104 -15.08 -46.98 5.80
C LYS A 104 -14.47 -48.34 5.42
N TRP A 105 -13.28 -48.35 4.83
CA TRP A 105 -12.52 -49.58 4.60
C TRP A 105 -11.78 -49.99 5.88
N ILE A 106 -11.80 -51.28 6.18
CA ILE A 106 -11.12 -51.90 7.32
C ILE A 106 -9.99 -52.77 6.79
N ALA A 107 -8.75 -52.36 7.02
CA ALA A 107 -7.56 -52.99 6.46
C ALA A 107 -7.39 -54.46 6.90
N GLU A 108 -7.66 -54.75 8.17
CA GLU A 108 -7.44 -56.09 8.75
C GLU A 108 -8.36 -57.15 8.16
N THR A 109 -9.57 -56.75 7.77
CA THR A 109 -10.59 -57.66 7.21
C THR A 109 -10.71 -57.53 5.71
N ASN A 110 -10.11 -56.50 5.12
CA ASN A 110 -10.31 -56.08 3.74
C ASN A 110 -11.79 -55.97 3.35
N THR A 111 -12.60 -55.36 4.23
CA THR A 111 -14.04 -55.16 4.00
C THR A 111 -14.44 -53.70 4.24
N PHE A 112 -15.58 -53.32 3.66
CA PHE A 112 -16.18 -52.01 3.91
C PHE A 112 -17.31 -52.12 4.95
N VAL A 113 -17.30 -51.19 5.91
CA VAL A 113 -18.36 -51.03 6.90
C VAL A 113 -19.08 -49.71 6.69
N THR A 114 -20.41 -49.72 6.89
CA THR A 114 -21.20 -48.50 6.79
C THR A 114 -21.01 -47.64 8.03
N VAL A 115 -20.58 -46.39 7.83
CA VAL A 115 -20.36 -45.42 8.92
C VAL A 115 -21.38 -44.30 8.94
N MET A 116 -22.16 -44.12 7.87
CA MET A 116 -23.22 -43.13 7.82
C MET A 116 -24.25 -43.51 6.76
N HIS A 117 -25.53 -43.52 7.10
CA HIS A 117 -26.60 -43.59 6.10
C HIS A 117 -26.93 -42.20 5.58
N VAL A 118 -27.01 -42.06 4.26
CA VAL A 118 -27.30 -40.82 3.56
C VAL A 118 -28.38 -41.06 2.52
N ASN A 119 -29.15 -40.04 2.17
CA ASN A 119 -30.21 -40.11 1.16
C ASN A 119 -29.79 -39.51 -0.19
N SER A 120 -28.50 -39.24 -0.39
CA SER A 120 -27.90 -38.60 -1.56
C SER A 120 -26.41 -38.93 -1.63
N SER A 121 -25.81 -38.87 -2.82
CA SER A 121 -24.35 -38.92 -2.97
C SER A 121 -23.67 -37.79 -2.20
N CYS A 122 -22.50 -38.09 -1.65
CA CYS A 122 -21.61 -37.11 -1.05
C CYS A 122 -20.60 -36.63 -2.09
N PHE A 123 -20.71 -35.38 -2.53
CA PHE A 123 -19.80 -34.82 -3.55
C PHE A 123 -18.46 -34.37 -2.99
N GLY A 124 -18.38 -34.25 -1.67
CA GLY A 124 -17.19 -34.01 -0.89
C GLY A 124 -17.35 -34.70 0.45
N LEU A 125 -16.28 -35.35 0.89
CA LEU A 125 -16.16 -35.97 2.19
C LEU A 125 -14.96 -35.35 2.90
N PHE A 126 -15.09 -35.15 4.21
CA PHE A 126 -14.01 -34.67 5.05
C PHE A 126 -14.19 -35.23 6.46
N VAL A 127 -13.11 -35.71 7.08
CA VAL A 127 -13.10 -36.08 8.50
C VAL A 127 -12.18 -35.10 9.21
N ASN A 128 -12.71 -34.36 10.18
CA ASN A 128 -11.91 -33.41 10.94
C ASN A 128 -11.13 -34.09 12.08
N ILE A 129 -10.28 -33.32 12.75
CA ILE A 129 -9.46 -33.75 13.90
C ILE A 129 -10.25 -34.28 15.11
N ASN A 130 -11.58 -34.08 15.14
CA ASN A 130 -12.47 -34.53 16.22
C ASN A 130 -13.32 -35.74 15.78
N ASP A 131 -12.87 -36.51 14.79
CA ASP A 131 -13.57 -37.67 14.22
C ASP A 131 -15.02 -37.35 13.81
N THR A 132 -15.25 -36.16 13.27
CA THR A 132 -16.54 -35.78 12.69
C THR A 132 -16.47 -35.88 11.18
N LEU A 133 -17.29 -36.76 10.62
CA LEU A 133 -17.46 -36.95 9.19
C LEU A 133 -18.44 -35.93 8.62
N TYR A 134 -18.03 -35.21 7.58
CA TYR A 134 -18.83 -34.27 6.82
C TYR A 134 -19.12 -34.82 5.42
N CYS A 135 -20.31 -34.51 4.90
CA CYS A 135 -20.75 -34.89 3.57
C CYS A 135 -21.48 -33.71 2.92
N SER A 136 -21.11 -33.37 1.68
CA SER A 136 -21.84 -32.39 0.87
C SER A 136 -22.91 -33.06 0.01
N MET A 137 -24.18 -32.82 0.36
CA MET A 137 -25.32 -33.34 -0.38
C MET A 137 -25.74 -32.33 -1.44
N ARG A 138 -25.09 -32.41 -2.62
CA ARG A 138 -25.31 -31.45 -3.73
C ARG A 138 -26.79 -31.29 -4.06
N ASP A 139 -27.50 -32.39 -4.24
CA ASP A 139 -28.91 -32.40 -4.67
C ASP A 139 -29.89 -31.95 -3.58
N HIS A 140 -29.44 -31.91 -2.32
CA HIS A 140 -30.22 -31.41 -1.18
C HIS A 140 -29.75 -30.04 -0.70
N HIS A 141 -28.77 -29.41 -1.36
CA HIS A 141 -28.32 -28.04 -1.06
C HIS A 141 -27.88 -27.80 0.39
N GLN A 142 -27.25 -28.80 1.00
CA GLN A 142 -26.78 -28.74 2.38
C GLN A 142 -25.51 -29.56 2.61
N ILE A 143 -24.79 -29.21 3.67
CA ILE A 143 -23.69 -30.00 4.23
C ILE A 143 -24.21 -30.67 5.49
N VAL A 144 -24.02 -31.98 5.62
CA VAL A 144 -24.37 -32.74 6.81
C VAL A 144 -23.12 -33.25 7.50
N LYS A 145 -23.21 -33.48 8.82
CA LYS A 145 -22.12 -34.01 9.63
C LYS A 145 -22.59 -35.04 10.65
N ARG A 146 -21.68 -35.94 11.02
CA ARG A 146 -21.90 -37.00 12.01
C ARG A 146 -20.61 -37.26 12.79
N SER A 147 -20.70 -37.42 14.10
CA SER A 147 -19.56 -37.91 14.90
C SER A 147 -19.38 -39.41 14.67
N LEU A 148 -18.17 -39.84 14.37
CA LEU A 148 -17.83 -41.25 14.17
C LEU A 148 -17.82 -42.05 15.48
N ASN A 149 -17.80 -41.36 16.63
CA ASN A 149 -17.92 -41.95 17.96
C ASN A 149 -19.37 -42.29 18.36
N ASP A 150 -20.36 -41.83 17.58
CA ASP A 150 -21.76 -42.22 17.79
C ASP A 150 -21.97 -43.67 17.30
N SER A 151 -22.71 -44.48 18.05
CA SER A 151 -23.08 -45.83 17.64
C SER A 151 -24.23 -45.85 16.62
N VAL A 152 -25.03 -44.77 16.54
CA VAL A 152 -26.17 -44.67 15.62
C VAL A 152 -25.73 -44.10 14.27
N VAL A 153 -25.67 -44.96 13.25
CA VAL A 153 -25.20 -44.59 11.89
C VAL A 153 -26.21 -43.79 11.06
N THR A 154 -27.46 -43.67 11.51
CA THR A 154 -28.54 -42.92 10.83
C THR A 154 -28.71 -41.48 11.33
N SER A 155 -28.10 -41.12 12.46
CA SER A 155 -28.29 -39.83 13.12
C SER A 155 -27.20 -38.83 12.69
N TYR A 156 -27.41 -38.15 11.56
CA TYR A 156 -26.60 -37.00 11.14
C TYR A 156 -27.33 -35.68 11.36
N ARG A 157 -26.59 -34.57 11.39
CA ARG A 157 -27.12 -33.21 11.57
C ARG A 157 -26.68 -32.31 10.43
N VAL A 158 -27.44 -31.25 10.18
CA VAL A 158 -27.04 -30.21 9.22
C VAL A 158 -25.88 -29.41 9.81
N ALA A 159 -24.80 -29.27 9.05
CA ALA A 159 -23.64 -28.44 9.38
C ALA A 159 -23.77 -27.03 8.80
N ALA A 160 -24.25 -26.92 7.56
CA ALA A 160 -24.48 -25.66 6.85
C ALA A 160 -25.49 -25.86 5.70
N GLY A 161 -26.14 -24.78 5.26
CA GLY A 161 -27.18 -24.82 4.24
C GLY A 161 -28.56 -25.10 4.83
N THR A 162 -29.61 -24.52 4.23
CA THR A 162 -30.99 -24.69 4.71
C THR A 162 -31.71 -25.90 4.10
N GLY A 163 -31.07 -26.62 3.17
CA GLY A 163 -31.72 -27.67 2.39
C GLY A 163 -32.50 -27.16 1.17
N ILE A 164 -32.52 -25.84 0.94
CA ILE A 164 -33.26 -25.20 -0.15
C ILE A 164 -32.27 -24.49 -1.08
N ALA A 165 -32.48 -24.65 -2.40
CA ALA A 165 -31.67 -23.98 -3.41
C ALA A 165 -31.80 -22.46 -3.30
N GLY A 166 -30.69 -21.76 -3.11
CA GLY A 166 -30.69 -20.30 -3.06
C GLY A 166 -29.30 -19.69 -2.94
N SER A 167 -29.23 -18.37 -2.86
CA SER A 167 -27.98 -17.58 -2.88
C SER A 167 -27.77 -16.71 -1.64
N ALA A 168 -28.65 -16.80 -0.64
CA ALA A 168 -28.44 -16.15 0.65
C ALA A 168 -27.17 -16.69 1.36
N SER A 169 -26.67 -15.98 2.38
CA SER A 169 -25.48 -16.34 3.17
C SER A 169 -25.56 -17.74 3.77
N ASN A 170 -26.76 -18.19 4.16
CA ASN A 170 -27.02 -19.50 4.74
C ASN A 170 -27.57 -20.54 3.72
N GLN A 171 -27.65 -20.20 2.44
CA GLN A 171 -28.17 -21.07 1.38
C GLN A 171 -27.08 -21.48 0.40
N PHE A 172 -27.29 -22.63 -0.23
CA PHE A 172 -26.44 -23.13 -1.30
C PHE A 172 -27.26 -23.45 -2.54
N ARG A 173 -26.58 -23.50 -3.68
CA ARG A 173 -27.10 -24.13 -4.89
C ARG A 173 -26.09 -25.17 -5.37
N GLY A 174 -26.25 -26.37 -4.82
CA GLY A 174 -25.44 -27.52 -5.18
C GLY A 174 -24.05 -27.52 -4.55
N PRO A 175 -23.91 -27.56 -3.21
CA PRO A 175 -22.59 -27.59 -2.59
C PRO A 175 -21.78 -28.81 -3.06
N SER A 176 -20.47 -28.65 -3.18
CA SER A 176 -19.57 -29.68 -3.74
C SER A 176 -18.36 -29.93 -2.83
N GLY A 177 -17.16 -29.51 -3.22
CA GLY A 177 -15.96 -29.63 -2.40
C GLY A 177 -16.15 -28.95 -1.05
N ILE A 178 -15.65 -29.60 0.00
CA ILE A 178 -15.66 -29.11 1.38
C ILE A 178 -14.27 -29.25 1.98
N PHE A 179 -13.93 -28.34 2.88
CA PHE A 179 -12.72 -28.42 3.71
C PHE A 179 -13.03 -27.89 5.10
N VAL A 180 -12.57 -28.56 6.15
CA VAL A 180 -12.72 -28.10 7.53
C VAL A 180 -11.35 -27.84 8.12
N ASP A 181 -11.09 -26.61 8.56
CA ASP A 181 -9.79 -26.25 9.14
C ASP A 181 -9.66 -26.67 10.61
N LEU A 182 -8.49 -26.43 11.20
CA LEU A 182 -8.20 -26.75 12.60
C LEU A 182 -9.06 -25.96 13.61
N ASN A 183 -9.62 -24.82 13.22
CA ASN A 183 -10.57 -24.05 14.04
C ASN A 183 -12.01 -24.60 13.92
N LEU A 184 -12.20 -25.67 13.13
CA LEU A 184 -13.48 -26.25 12.77
C LEU A 184 -14.33 -25.33 11.88
N ASP A 185 -13.69 -24.40 11.17
CA ASP A 185 -14.35 -23.56 10.19
C ASP A 185 -14.55 -24.34 8.89
N LEU A 186 -15.77 -24.29 8.34
CA LEU A 186 -16.18 -25.05 7.16
C LEU A 186 -16.16 -24.18 5.90
N TYR A 187 -15.34 -24.55 4.94
CA TYR A 187 -15.29 -23.97 3.61
C TYR A 187 -16.13 -24.85 2.67
N VAL A 188 -16.94 -24.22 1.82
CA VAL A 188 -17.85 -24.91 0.90
C VAL A 188 -17.78 -24.29 -0.48
N ALA A 189 -17.48 -25.10 -1.49
CA ALA A 189 -17.63 -24.73 -2.89
C ALA A 189 -19.12 -24.79 -3.29
N ASP A 190 -19.74 -23.61 -3.35
CA ASP A 190 -21.16 -23.43 -3.70
C ASP A 190 -21.31 -23.39 -5.22
N TYR A 191 -21.32 -24.59 -5.80
CA TYR A 191 -21.07 -24.88 -7.22
C TYR A 191 -21.83 -23.96 -8.18
N ALA A 192 -23.17 -23.94 -8.13
CA ALA A 192 -23.96 -23.21 -9.12
C ALA A 192 -24.14 -21.72 -8.77
N ASN A 193 -23.72 -21.30 -7.58
CA ASN A 193 -23.64 -19.88 -7.22
C ASN A 193 -22.26 -19.28 -7.52
N ASN A 194 -21.33 -20.05 -8.10
CA ASN A 194 -20.00 -19.58 -8.53
C ASN A 194 -19.20 -18.89 -7.42
N ARG A 195 -19.27 -19.42 -6.18
CA ARG A 195 -18.61 -18.85 -5.01
C ARG A 195 -18.08 -19.91 -4.04
N VAL A 196 -17.21 -19.50 -3.14
CA VAL A 196 -16.81 -20.27 -1.96
C VAL A 196 -17.30 -19.55 -0.71
N GLN A 197 -17.99 -20.28 0.16
CA GLN A 197 -18.49 -19.77 1.44
C GLN A 197 -17.72 -20.35 2.62
N LEU A 198 -17.43 -19.51 3.60
CA LEU A 198 -16.83 -19.84 4.89
C LEU A 198 -17.89 -19.75 5.99
N PHE A 199 -18.10 -20.85 6.70
CA PHE A 199 -18.93 -20.93 7.89
C PHE A 199 -18.02 -21.08 9.10
N GLN A 200 -17.89 -20.00 9.88
CA GLN A 200 -17.14 -20.06 11.12
C GLN A 200 -17.83 -21.01 12.11
N SER A 201 -17.04 -21.71 12.92
CA SER A 201 -17.56 -22.69 13.88
C SER A 201 -18.70 -22.11 14.74
N GLY A 202 -19.86 -22.77 14.72
CA GLY A 202 -21.06 -22.35 15.45
C GLY A 202 -21.90 -21.24 14.82
N LYS A 203 -21.51 -20.68 13.66
CA LYS A 203 -22.30 -19.69 12.91
C LYS A 203 -23.16 -20.38 11.83
N SER A 204 -24.35 -19.82 11.59
CA SER A 204 -25.30 -20.32 10.60
C SER A 204 -25.22 -19.63 9.24
N ASP A 205 -24.62 -18.44 9.18
CA ASP A 205 -24.46 -17.64 7.97
C ASP A 205 -23.03 -17.74 7.45
N GLY A 206 -22.90 -17.92 6.14
CA GLY A 206 -21.62 -17.98 5.43
C GLY A 206 -21.10 -16.60 5.04
N ILE A 207 -19.78 -16.46 5.04
CA ILE A 207 -19.04 -15.33 4.48
C ILE A 207 -18.54 -15.75 3.10
N THR A 208 -18.80 -14.95 2.07
CA THR A 208 -18.26 -15.24 0.73
C THR A 208 -16.78 -14.86 0.66
N VAL A 209 -15.90 -15.86 0.57
CA VAL A 209 -14.44 -15.67 0.57
C VAL A 209 -13.81 -15.70 -0.82
N ALA A 210 -14.51 -16.22 -1.83
CA ALA A 210 -14.06 -16.22 -3.22
C ALA A 210 -15.24 -16.27 -4.20
N GLY A 211 -15.07 -15.68 -5.40
CA GLY A 211 -16.06 -15.70 -6.47
C GLY A 211 -17.17 -14.66 -6.32
N SER A 212 -18.33 -14.93 -6.95
CA SER A 212 -19.46 -14.01 -7.00
C SER A 212 -19.91 -13.58 -5.61
N THR A 213 -20.24 -12.28 -5.45
CA THR A 213 -20.66 -11.65 -4.18
C THR A 213 -19.58 -11.52 -3.10
N SER A 214 -18.31 -11.78 -3.40
CA SER A 214 -17.21 -11.38 -2.50
C SER A 214 -17.08 -9.86 -2.45
N LEU A 215 -16.83 -9.30 -1.26
CA LEU A 215 -16.58 -7.87 -1.06
C LEU A 215 -15.32 -7.37 -1.82
N TYR A 216 -14.36 -8.27 -2.03
CA TYR A 216 -13.06 -7.99 -2.66
C TYR A 216 -12.78 -9.04 -3.76
N SER A 217 -13.63 -9.05 -4.79
CA SER A 217 -13.52 -10.04 -5.87
C SER A 217 -12.26 -9.82 -6.72
N THR A 218 -11.23 -10.63 -6.46
CA THR A 218 -9.97 -10.67 -7.25
C THR A 218 -9.99 -11.75 -8.34
N ILE A 219 -11.02 -12.60 -8.35
CA ILE A 219 -11.18 -13.67 -9.34
C ILE A 219 -12.67 -13.94 -9.61
N THR A 220 -13.00 -14.21 -10.87
CA THR A 220 -14.32 -14.77 -11.24
C THR A 220 -14.22 -16.29 -11.25
N LEU A 221 -15.14 -16.96 -10.57
CA LEU A 221 -15.23 -18.42 -10.56
C LEU A 221 -16.37 -18.91 -11.45
N SER A 222 -16.28 -20.14 -11.94
CA SER A 222 -17.36 -20.83 -12.62
C SER A 222 -17.39 -22.29 -12.15
N PHE A 223 -18.49 -22.69 -11.53
CA PHE A 223 -18.69 -24.06 -11.06
C PHE A 223 -17.55 -24.58 -10.15
N PRO A 224 -17.12 -23.85 -9.10
CA PRO A 224 -16.04 -24.32 -8.23
C PRO A 224 -16.39 -25.68 -7.63
N SER A 225 -15.46 -26.65 -7.70
CA SER A 225 -15.76 -28.06 -7.42
C SER A 225 -14.96 -28.70 -6.29
N GLY A 226 -13.70 -28.32 -6.13
CA GLY A 226 -12.80 -28.80 -5.09
C GLY A 226 -12.11 -27.64 -4.38
N ILE A 227 -11.84 -27.78 -3.08
CA ILE A 227 -11.21 -26.76 -2.25
C ILE A 227 -10.28 -27.39 -1.22
N ILE A 228 -9.10 -26.81 -1.02
CA ILE A 228 -8.16 -27.16 0.05
C ILE A 228 -7.45 -25.91 0.59
N LEU A 229 -6.94 -26.01 1.82
CA LEU A 229 -6.12 -24.96 2.45
C LEU A 229 -4.68 -25.42 2.64
N ASN A 230 -3.73 -24.50 2.50
CA ASN A 230 -2.35 -24.71 2.93
C ASN A 230 -2.18 -24.40 4.44
N ALA A 231 -0.96 -24.53 4.98
CA ALA A 231 -0.71 -24.30 6.42
C ALA A 231 -0.93 -22.85 6.86
N ASP A 232 -0.82 -21.88 5.94
CA ASP A 232 -1.06 -20.45 6.20
C ASP A 232 -2.51 -20.04 5.91
N LYS A 233 -3.41 -21.01 5.68
CA LYS A 233 -4.83 -20.82 5.32
C LYS A 233 -5.08 -20.11 3.98
N TYR A 234 -4.12 -20.12 3.06
CA TYR A 234 -4.40 -19.79 1.67
C TYR A 234 -5.27 -20.87 1.01
N LEU A 235 -6.25 -20.42 0.24
CA LEU A 235 -7.30 -21.22 -0.36
C LEU A 235 -6.98 -21.57 -1.80
N PHE A 236 -7.03 -22.85 -2.12
CA PHE A 236 -6.82 -23.41 -3.46
C PHE A 236 -8.14 -24.01 -3.94
N ILE A 237 -8.55 -23.63 -5.14
CA ILE A 237 -9.88 -23.91 -5.68
C ILE A 237 -9.74 -24.54 -7.07
N VAL A 238 -10.46 -25.62 -7.32
CA VAL A 238 -10.72 -26.13 -8.66
C VAL A 238 -11.84 -25.32 -9.30
N ASP A 239 -11.48 -24.41 -10.19
CA ASP A 239 -12.40 -23.58 -10.97
C ASP A 239 -12.82 -24.38 -12.23
N GLN A 240 -13.68 -25.38 -12.01
CA GLN A 240 -13.98 -26.44 -12.98
C GLN A 240 -14.50 -25.89 -14.32
N GLY A 241 -15.42 -24.93 -14.27
CA GLY A 241 -16.05 -24.32 -15.44
C GLY A 241 -15.10 -23.43 -16.25
N LYS A 242 -14.01 -22.96 -15.63
CA LYS A 242 -12.92 -22.24 -16.30
C LYS A 242 -11.70 -23.12 -16.60
N HIS A 243 -11.78 -24.43 -16.31
CA HIS A 243 -10.75 -25.42 -16.58
C HIS A 243 -9.37 -25.12 -15.96
N ARG A 244 -9.36 -24.61 -14.73
CA ARG A 244 -8.12 -24.17 -14.07
C ARG A 244 -8.14 -24.44 -12.57
N ILE A 245 -6.96 -24.36 -11.96
CA ILE A 245 -6.78 -24.28 -10.51
C ILE A 245 -6.38 -22.86 -10.16
N VAL A 246 -7.06 -22.26 -9.18
CA VAL A 246 -6.72 -20.93 -8.66
C VAL A 246 -6.33 -21.02 -7.19
N GLY A 247 -5.48 -20.12 -6.72
CA GLY A 247 -5.07 -20.06 -5.32
C GLY A 247 -5.06 -18.62 -4.80
N SER A 248 -5.40 -18.42 -3.53
CA SER A 248 -5.22 -17.12 -2.88
C SER A 248 -3.77 -16.90 -2.47
N GLY A 249 -3.38 -15.64 -2.43
CA GLY A 249 -2.11 -15.14 -1.92
C GLY A 249 -2.30 -13.77 -1.27
N LEU A 250 -1.20 -13.13 -0.87
CA LEU A 250 -1.21 -11.76 -0.32
C LEU A 250 -1.98 -10.77 -1.20
N ASN A 251 -1.94 -11.00 -2.52
CA ASN A 251 -2.43 -10.08 -3.55
C ASN A 251 -3.77 -10.51 -4.18
N GLY A 252 -4.53 -11.37 -3.48
CA GLY A 252 -5.78 -11.94 -3.97
C GLY A 252 -5.63 -13.32 -4.61
N PHE A 253 -6.64 -13.75 -5.35
CA PHE A 253 -6.61 -15.02 -6.09
C PHE A 253 -5.90 -14.87 -7.43
N ARG A 254 -5.14 -15.90 -7.81
CA ARG A 254 -4.52 -16.02 -9.13
C ARG A 254 -4.70 -17.41 -9.71
N CYS A 255 -4.59 -17.51 -11.03
CA CYS A 255 -4.52 -18.81 -11.69
C CYS A 255 -3.15 -19.45 -11.48
N LEU A 256 -3.14 -20.72 -11.08
CA LEU A 256 -1.92 -21.49 -10.83
C LEU A 256 -1.64 -22.51 -11.92
N VAL A 257 -2.68 -23.18 -12.41
CA VAL A 257 -2.60 -24.30 -13.36
C VAL A 257 -3.78 -24.24 -14.33
N GLY A 258 -3.55 -24.57 -15.61
CA GLY A 258 -4.61 -24.60 -16.63
C GLY A 258 -5.04 -23.21 -17.11
N CYS A 259 -4.18 -22.21 -16.93
CA CYS A 259 -4.50 -20.79 -17.20
C CYS A 259 -4.66 -20.48 -18.69
N PHE A 260 -4.25 -21.39 -19.57
CA PHE A 260 -4.35 -21.26 -21.03
C PHE A 260 -5.66 -21.83 -21.60
N GLY A 261 -6.65 -22.05 -20.74
CA GLY A 261 -7.98 -22.53 -21.12
C GLY A 261 -8.07 -24.04 -21.29
N GLN A 262 -9.20 -24.48 -21.86
CA GLN A 262 -9.55 -25.88 -22.03
C GLN A 262 -8.62 -26.59 -23.02
N GLY A 263 -8.19 -27.80 -22.68
CA GLY A 263 -7.54 -28.69 -23.65
C GLY A 263 -6.90 -29.91 -23.02
N SER A 264 -6.08 -30.61 -23.80
CA SER A 264 -5.43 -31.87 -23.40
C SER A 264 -3.90 -31.81 -23.36
N GLN A 265 -3.31 -30.65 -23.68
CA GLN A 265 -1.86 -30.44 -23.55
C GLN A 265 -1.42 -30.55 -22.09
N SER A 266 -0.11 -30.67 -21.83
CA SER A 266 0.45 -30.80 -20.48
C SER A 266 0.10 -29.61 -19.59
N ASN A 267 0.01 -28.41 -20.17
CA ASN A 267 -0.31 -27.14 -19.50
C ASN A 267 -1.80 -26.76 -19.51
N GLN A 268 -2.66 -27.64 -20.00
CA GLN A 268 -4.11 -27.44 -20.08
C GLN A 268 -4.84 -28.49 -19.24
N LEU A 269 -6.01 -28.12 -18.73
CA LEU A 269 -6.93 -29.02 -18.07
C LEU A 269 -8.29 -29.00 -18.80
N ASN A 270 -9.13 -29.99 -18.53
CA ASN A 270 -10.46 -30.08 -19.10
C ASN A 270 -11.47 -30.56 -18.04
N PHE A 271 -12.22 -29.58 -17.51
CA PHE A 271 -13.26 -29.79 -16.50
C PHE A 271 -12.73 -30.44 -15.20
N PRO A 272 -11.59 -30.00 -14.64
CA PRO A 272 -11.00 -30.64 -13.47
C PRO A 272 -11.98 -30.68 -12.29
N SER A 273 -11.91 -31.71 -11.43
CA SER A 273 -12.92 -31.95 -10.38
C SER A 273 -12.43 -31.87 -8.94
N SER A 274 -11.17 -32.21 -8.68
CA SER A 274 -10.58 -32.31 -7.33
C SER A 274 -9.08 -32.07 -7.40
N LEU A 275 -8.53 -31.50 -6.34
CA LEU A 275 -7.09 -31.31 -6.15
C LEU A 275 -6.59 -31.84 -4.80
N SER A 276 -5.31 -32.15 -4.70
CA SER A 276 -4.62 -32.49 -3.44
C SER A 276 -3.13 -32.11 -3.52
N PHE A 277 -2.48 -31.94 -2.37
CA PHE A 277 -1.04 -31.67 -2.28
C PHE A 277 -0.28 -32.91 -1.84
N ASP A 278 0.95 -33.07 -2.35
CA ASP A 278 1.95 -33.89 -1.66
C ASP A 278 2.73 -33.07 -0.62
N HIS A 279 3.55 -33.72 0.20
CA HIS A 279 4.36 -33.10 1.24
C HIS A 279 5.33 -32.04 0.70
N SER A 280 5.78 -32.19 -0.55
CA SER A 280 6.64 -31.21 -1.22
C SER A 280 5.86 -30.01 -1.77
N GLY A 281 4.54 -30.03 -1.66
CA GLY A 281 3.66 -28.98 -2.15
C GLY A 281 3.31 -29.06 -3.63
N ASN A 282 3.58 -30.18 -4.30
CA ASN A 282 3.15 -30.40 -5.69
C ASN A 282 1.63 -30.57 -5.75
N ILE A 283 0.99 -30.06 -6.81
CA ILE A 283 -0.46 -30.14 -7.00
C ILE A 283 -0.80 -31.38 -7.82
N PHE A 284 -1.70 -32.21 -7.30
CA PHE A 284 -2.32 -33.32 -8.02
C PHE A 284 -3.74 -32.94 -8.40
N VAL A 285 -4.12 -33.11 -9.67
CA VAL A 285 -5.43 -32.71 -10.20
C VAL A 285 -6.08 -33.88 -10.91
N THR A 286 -7.36 -34.11 -10.61
CA THR A 286 -8.23 -34.96 -11.43
C THR A 286 -8.68 -34.20 -12.67
N ASP A 287 -8.09 -34.51 -13.83
CA ASP A 287 -8.42 -33.90 -15.11
C ASP A 287 -9.57 -34.69 -15.77
N TYR A 288 -10.76 -34.47 -15.23
CA TYR A 288 -11.97 -35.28 -15.40
C TYR A 288 -12.25 -35.71 -16.86
N THR A 289 -12.39 -34.74 -17.77
CA THR A 289 -12.80 -35.03 -19.16
C THR A 289 -11.64 -35.60 -19.98
N ASN A 290 -10.40 -35.31 -19.60
CA ASN A 290 -9.22 -35.93 -20.22
C ASN A 290 -8.91 -37.32 -19.63
N HIS A 291 -9.66 -37.77 -18.63
CA HIS A 291 -9.54 -39.09 -18.02
C HIS A 291 -8.13 -39.39 -17.50
N ARG A 292 -7.52 -38.42 -16.82
CA ARG A 292 -6.15 -38.54 -16.31
C ARG A 292 -5.99 -37.84 -14.96
N ILE A 293 -4.90 -38.17 -14.28
CA ILE A 293 -4.39 -37.42 -13.12
C ILE A 293 -3.13 -36.68 -13.56
N GLN A 294 -3.09 -35.38 -13.34
CA GLN A 294 -1.94 -34.52 -13.60
C GLN A 294 -1.25 -34.14 -12.30
N LYS A 295 0.08 -34.22 -12.26
CA LYS A 295 0.94 -33.70 -11.18
C LYS A 295 1.70 -32.47 -11.69
N PHE A 296 1.58 -31.35 -10.99
CA PHE A 296 2.30 -30.11 -11.27
C PHE A 296 3.32 -29.86 -10.17
N LEU A 297 4.58 -29.66 -10.57
CA LEU A 297 5.69 -29.58 -9.62
C LEU A 297 5.80 -28.17 -9.04
N LEU A 298 5.94 -28.06 -7.72
CA LEU A 298 6.24 -26.79 -7.07
C LEU A 298 7.66 -26.37 -7.45
N MET A 299 7.81 -25.17 -8.01
CA MET A 299 9.12 -24.60 -8.33
C MET A 299 9.75 -24.06 -7.05
N LYS A 300 10.95 -24.52 -6.72
CA LYS A 300 11.71 -24.04 -5.56
C LYS A 300 12.22 -22.62 -5.84
N ASP A 301 12.07 -21.73 -4.86
CA ASP A 301 12.38 -20.28 -4.81
C ASP A 301 13.63 -19.84 -5.62
N SER A 302 13.52 -19.83 -6.94
CA SER A 302 14.55 -19.33 -7.88
C SER A 302 14.04 -18.13 -8.67
N PHE A 303 12.88 -17.58 -8.32
CA PHE A 303 12.29 -16.43 -8.98
C PHE A 303 11.87 -15.39 -7.93
N ALA A 304 12.88 -14.74 -7.33
CA ALA A 304 12.64 -13.46 -6.67
C ALA A 304 12.13 -12.45 -7.72
N LEU A 305 11.19 -11.60 -7.33
CA LEU A 305 10.79 -10.45 -8.15
C LEU A 305 12.04 -9.66 -8.54
N SER A 306 12.17 -9.36 -9.83
CA SER A 306 13.39 -8.74 -10.32
C SER A 306 13.41 -7.23 -10.03
N SER A 307 12.23 -6.61 -9.95
CA SER A 307 12.01 -5.19 -9.64
C SER A 307 11.71 -5.00 -8.15
N ASN A 308 12.18 -3.89 -7.57
CA ASN A 308 11.70 -3.46 -6.26
C ASN A 308 10.21 -3.11 -6.34
N GLN A 309 9.41 -3.76 -5.49
CA GLN A 309 8.02 -3.41 -5.20
C GLN A 309 7.94 -3.16 -3.69
N PRO A 310 8.45 -2.02 -3.20
CA PRO A 310 8.29 -1.65 -1.79
C PRO A 310 6.80 -1.67 -1.41
N LYS A 311 6.50 -1.86 -0.13
CA LYS A 311 5.14 -1.75 0.39
C LYS A 311 4.92 -0.32 0.87
N PHE A 312 4.02 0.41 0.24
CA PHE A 312 3.68 1.76 0.68
C PHE A 312 2.41 1.80 1.52
N CYS A 313 2.32 2.82 2.36
CA CYS A 313 1.06 3.15 3.03
C CYS A 313 0.05 3.75 2.03
N PRO A 314 -1.24 3.85 2.37
CA PRO A 314 -2.27 4.34 1.43
C PRO A 314 -2.11 5.80 0.95
N THR A 315 -1.26 6.58 1.62
CA THR A 315 -0.92 7.97 1.26
C THR A 315 0.59 8.18 1.37
N PRO A 316 1.40 7.59 0.47
CA PRO A 316 2.84 7.68 0.57
C PRO A 316 3.33 9.07 0.18
N ILE A 317 4.37 9.53 0.87
CA ILE A 317 4.94 10.88 0.73
C ILE A 317 6.42 10.75 0.41
N TRP A 318 6.88 11.53 -0.56
CA TRP A 318 8.29 11.73 -0.86
C TRP A 318 8.66 13.19 -0.65
N ASP A 319 9.96 13.49 -0.54
CA ASP A 319 10.42 14.87 -0.66
C ASP A 319 9.94 15.48 -1.99
N SER A 320 9.46 16.72 -1.91
CA SER A 320 9.09 17.53 -3.07
C SER A 320 10.28 17.94 -3.93
N ASN A 321 11.50 17.97 -3.38
CA ASN A 321 12.74 18.34 -4.07
C ASN A 321 13.55 17.09 -4.41
N GLY A 322 13.75 16.85 -5.71
CA GLY A 322 14.57 15.75 -6.18
C GLY A 322 16.06 16.08 -6.15
N ILE A 323 16.86 15.10 -5.72
CA ILE A 323 18.32 15.10 -5.76
C ILE A 323 18.77 14.60 -7.14
N THR A 324 19.57 15.39 -7.85
CA THR A 324 20.15 14.94 -9.13
C THR A 324 21.31 13.98 -8.87
N ILE A 325 21.09 12.69 -9.13
CA ILE A 325 22.12 11.65 -8.92
C ILE A 325 22.97 11.40 -10.16
N ALA A 326 22.45 11.73 -11.34
CA ALA A 326 23.18 11.66 -12.60
C ALA A 326 22.69 12.75 -13.55
N ASN A 327 23.61 13.44 -14.21
CA ASN A 327 23.34 14.52 -15.15
C ASN A 327 23.76 14.12 -16.58
N GLN A 328 23.59 15.03 -17.54
CA GLN A 328 23.88 14.80 -18.95
C GLN A 328 25.29 14.25 -19.20
N SER A 329 26.29 14.65 -18.41
CA SER A 329 27.66 14.15 -18.58
C SER A 329 27.82 12.66 -18.28
N ILE A 330 26.89 12.07 -17.53
CA ILE A 330 26.89 10.65 -17.15
C ILE A 330 25.93 9.88 -18.07
N VAL A 331 24.68 10.34 -18.17
CA VAL A 331 23.59 9.58 -18.83
C VAL A 331 23.36 9.96 -20.29
N GLY A 332 24.04 11.00 -20.79
CA GLY A 332 23.87 11.54 -22.13
C GLY A 332 22.59 12.34 -22.30
N GLU A 333 22.31 12.70 -23.56
CA GLU A 333 21.07 13.37 -23.95
C GLU A 333 19.87 12.42 -24.00
N ASP A 334 18.71 12.94 -23.58
CA ASP A 334 17.39 12.28 -23.64
C ASP A 334 17.40 10.82 -23.14
N PRO A 335 17.82 10.55 -21.89
CA PRO A 335 17.73 9.21 -21.31
C PRO A 335 16.26 8.75 -21.26
N THR A 336 16.01 7.46 -21.47
CA THR A 336 14.62 6.95 -21.64
C THR A 336 14.21 5.86 -20.66
N ALA A 337 15.16 5.09 -20.10
CA ALA A 337 14.84 3.96 -19.24
C ALA A 337 15.81 3.82 -18.07
N ILE A 338 15.23 3.49 -16.92
CA ILE A 338 15.91 3.18 -15.68
C ILE A 338 15.32 1.91 -15.08
N PHE A 339 16.17 1.10 -14.48
CA PHE A 339 15.75 -0.01 -13.63
C PHE A 339 16.62 -0.03 -12.38
N VAL A 340 16.00 -0.24 -11.23
CA VAL A 340 16.70 -0.43 -9.95
C VAL A 340 16.32 -1.80 -9.42
N ASN A 341 17.32 -2.67 -9.25
CA ASN A 341 17.11 -4.04 -8.78
C ASN A 341 17.01 -4.10 -7.25
N THR A 342 16.71 -5.28 -6.72
CA THR A 342 16.58 -5.54 -5.27
C THR A 342 17.82 -5.30 -4.43
N ASN A 343 18.97 -5.12 -5.09
CA ASN A 343 20.25 -4.79 -4.47
C ASN A 343 20.64 -3.32 -4.68
N ASN A 344 19.68 -2.44 -4.98
CA ASN A 344 19.88 -1.00 -5.25
C ASN A 344 20.96 -0.71 -6.30
N THR A 345 21.14 -1.62 -7.25
CA THR A 345 21.96 -1.36 -8.45
C THR A 345 21.08 -0.70 -9.50
N ILE A 346 21.57 0.43 -10.02
CA ILE A 346 20.90 1.27 -11.01
C ILE A 346 21.42 0.90 -12.40
N TYR A 347 20.49 0.68 -13.32
CA TYR A 347 20.73 0.34 -14.71
C TYR A 347 20.04 1.38 -15.59
N VAL A 348 20.77 1.95 -16.55
CA VAL A 348 20.25 3.01 -17.41
C VAL A 348 20.63 2.75 -18.87
N ALA A 349 19.66 2.92 -19.76
CA ALA A 349 19.89 2.95 -21.20
C ALA A 349 20.42 4.33 -21.59
N ASN A 350 21.68 4.40 -22.03
CA ASN A 350 22.24 5.59 -22.64
C ASN A 350 21.99 5.54 -24.14
N ARG A 351 21.06 6.36 -24.61
CA ARG A 351 20.61 6.43 -26.00
C ARG A 351 21.62 7.13 -26.92
N GLU A 352 22.35 8.11 -26.40
CA GLU A 352 23.36 8.86 -27.16
C GLU A 352 24.53 7.95 -27.58
N ASN A 353 25.02 7.15 -26.63
CA ASN A 353 26.18 6.28 -26.85
C ASN A 353 25.79 4.82 -27.17
N ASN A 354 24.50 4.48 -27.16
CA ASN A 354 24.00 3.11 -27.28
C ASN A 354 24.72 2.15 -26.30
N THR A 355 24.77 2.51 -25.01
CA THR A 355 25.40 1.69 -23.96
C THR A 355 24.46 1.50 -22.77
N ILE A 356 24.72 0.47 -21.98
CA ILE A 356 24.05 0.24 -20.70
C ILE A 356 25.00 0.70 -19.59
N LEU A 357 24.55 1.64 -18.77
CA LEU A 357 25.28 2.18 -17.64
C LEU A 357 24.82 1.49 -16.36
N ILE A 358 25.76 1.04 -15.52
CA ILE A 358 25.47 0.31 -14.30
C ILE A 358 26.29 0.89 -13.14
N TRP A 359 25.62 1.21 -12.03
CA TRP A 359 26.28 1.62 -10.79
C TRP A 359 25.44 1.31 -9.56
N HIS A 360 26.09 1.20 -8.41
CA HIS A 360 25.38 1.12 -7.13
C HIS A 360 24.94 2.51 -6.69
N GLU A 361 23.76 2.63 -6.08
CA GLU A 361 23.20 3.91 -5.61
C GLU A 361 24.18 4.74 -4.76
N GLU A 362 24.90 4.09 -3.84
CA GLU A 362 25.87 4.74 -2.95
C GLU A 362 27.20 5.13 -3.63
N SER A 363 27.40 4.75 -4.89
CA SER A 363 28.64 4.98 -5.62
C SER A 363 28.58 6.28 -6.42
N VAL A 364 29.66 7.07 -6.33
CA VAL A 364 29.86 8.26 -7.17
C VAL A 364 30.31 7.90 -8.60
N ASN A 365 30.77 6.66 -8.83
CA ASN A 365 31.34 6.22 -10.10
C ASN A 365 30.55 5.05 -10.73
N LEU A 366 30.51 5.05 -12.06
CA LEU A 366 30.02 3.94 -12.87
C LEU A 366 30.80 2.67 -12.52
N THR A 367 30.06 1.61 -12.20
CA THR A 367 30.64 0.29 -11.88
C THR A 367 30.93 -0.50 -13.15
N LYS A 368 30.04 -0.41 -14.14
CA LYS A 368 30.18 -1.11 -15.42
C LYS A 368 29.51 -0.34 -16.54
N ILE A 369 30.14 -0.36 -17.72
CA ILE A 369 29.57 0.10 -18.98
C ILE A 369 29.53 -1.12 -19.90
N ILE A 370 28.36 -1.43 -20.44
CA ILE A 370 28.19 -2.53 -21.39
C ILE A 370 27.86 -1.92 -22.74
N ALA A 371 28.75 -2.16 -23.71
CA ALA A 371 28.56 -1.76 -25.09
C ALA A 371 28.10 -2.95 -25.94
N GLY A 372 27.20 -2.68 -26.88
CA GLY A 372 26.74 -3.62 -27.89
C GLY A 372 26.47 -2.86 -29.19
N ASN A 373 26.20 -3.58 -30.27
CA ASN A 373 25.80 -2.97 -31.54
C ASN A 373 24.30 -2.68 -31.53
N PHE A 374 23.85 -1.80 -30.63
CA PHE A 374 22.43 -1.45 -30.45
C PHE A 374 22.05 -0.23 -31.26
N THR A 375 20.76 -0.10 -31.54
CA THR A 375 20.19 1.05 -32.26
C THR A 375 19.03 1.66 -31.49
N GLN A 376 19.25 2.85 -30.91
CA GLN A 376 18.26 3.63 -30.18
C GLN A 376 17.60 2.88 -29.00
N LEU A 377 18.39 2.57 -27.97
CA LEU A 377 17.89 1.96 -26.74
C LEU A 377 16.72 2.76 -26.14
N ARG A 378 15.52 2.18 -26.08
CA ARG A 378 14.34 2.82 -25.46
C ARG A 378 14.01 2.25 -24.09
N SER A 379 14.14 0.93 -23.91
CA SER A 379 13.75 0.26 -22.67
C SER A 379 14.74 -0.85 -22.29
N LEU A 380 14.77 -1.15 -20.99
CA LEU A 380 15.53 -2.26 -20.45
C LEU A 380 14.76 -2.89 -19.28
N PHE A 381 15.06 -4.15 -19.00
CA PHE A 381 14.59 -4.87 -17.82
C PHE A 381 15.72 -5.76 -17.31
N VAL A 382 15.86 -5.89 -15.98
CA VAL A 382 16.89 -6.76 -15.37
C VAL A 382 16.18 -7.84 -14.60
N THR A 383 16.56 -9.10 -14.79
CA THR A 383 16.02 -10.24 -14.03
C THR A 383 16.77 -10.43 -12.71
N SER A 384 16.19 -11.18 -11.76
CA SER A 384 16.78 -11.40 -10.43
C SER A 384 18.11 -12.15 -10.44
N ASN A 385 18.39 -12.93 -11.49
CA ASN A 385 19.71 -13.52 -11.76
C ASN A 385 20.75 -12.50 -12.29
N GLY A 386 20.33 -11.25 -12.55
CA GLY A 386 21.15 -10.16 -13.05
C GLY A 386 21.22 -10.02 -14.58
N ASP A 387 20.62 -10.93 -15.35
CA ASP A 387 20.59 -10.80 -16.81
C ASP A 387 19.83 -9.54 -17.23
N ILE A 388 20.31 -8.89 -18.29
CA ILE A 388 19.80 -7.58 -18.72
C ILE A 388 19.17 -7.73 -20.11
N TYR A 389 17.90 -7.38 -20.23
CA TYR A 389 17.11 -7.45 -21.45
C TYR A 389 16.92 -6.04 -22.00
N ILE A 390 17.22 -5.87 -23.29
CA ILE A 390 17.33 -4.57 -23.94
C ILE A 390 16.59 -4.56 -25.26
N ASP A 391 15.88 -3.46 -25.50
CA ASP A 391 15.32 -3.08 -26.78
C ASP A 391 16.44 -2.81 -27.82
N ASP A 392 16.35 -3.48 -28.97
CA ASP A 392 17.16 -3.23 -30.16
C ASP A 392 16.28 -3.36 -31.41
N GLY A 393 15.02 -2.94 -31.30
CA GLY A 393 13.97 -3.21 -32.28
C GLY A 393 13.95 -2.25 -33.46
N HIS A 394 14.51 -1.03 -33.31
CA HIS A 394 14.34 0.05 -34.30
C HIS A 394 14.96 -0.30 -35.67
N GLU A 395 16.25 -0.67 -35.70
CA GLU A 395 16.95 -1.01 -36.95
C GLU A 395 17.36 -2.48 -37.01
N ASN A 396 17.60 -3.12 -35.86
CA ASN A 396 18.07 -4.51 -35.78
C ASN A 396 16.93 -5.52 -35.57
N SER A 397 15.69 -5.05 -35.45
CA SER A 397 14.46 -5.83 -35.32
C SER A 397 14.49 -6.95 -34.27
N ARG A 398 15.03 -6.68 -33.07
CA ARG A 398 15.19 -7.68 -32.02
C ARG A 398 15.18 -7.13 -30.60
N VAL A 399 14.96 -8.02 -29.63
CA VAL A 399 15.29 -7.81 -28.21
C VAL A 399 16.48 -8.69 -27.87
N GLN A 400 17.47 -8.13 -27.18
CA GLN A 400 18.69 -8.84 -26.77
C GLN A 400 18.71 -9.06 -25.25
N ARG A 401 19.25 -10.21 -24.84
CA ARG A 401 19.62 -10.51 -23.46
C ARG A 401 21.14 -10.51 -23.35
N TRP A 402 21.67 -9.66 -22.48
CA TRP A 402 23.03 -9.79 -21.98
C TRP A 402 23.04 -10.73 -20.78
N SER A 403 23.75 -11.85 -20.90
CA SER A 403 23.87 -12.85 -19.83
C SER A 403 25.02 -12.49 -18.90
N VAL A 404 24.73 -12.39 -17.60
CA VAL A 404 25.77 -12.14 -16.58
C VAL A 404 26.77 -13.30 -16.51
N GLU A 405 26.25 -14.53 -16.57
CA GLU A 405 27.05 -15.75 -16.45
C GLU A 405 28.06 -15.91 -17.59
N THR A 406 27.61 -15.67 -18.83
CA THR A 406 28.46 -15.88 -20.01
C THR A 406 29.14 -14.59 -20.49
N ASN A 407 28.69 -13.42 -20.01
CA ASN A 407 29.13 -12.09 -20.46
C ASN A 407 28.95 -11.89 -21.98
N THR A 408 27.87 -12.47 -22.56
CA THR A 408 27.56 -12.39 -24.00
C THR A 408 26.12 -11.96 -24.26
N PHE A 409 25.88 -11.48 -25.48
CA PHE A 409 24.55 -11.14 -25.96
C PHE A 409 23.91 -12.30 -26.73
N VAL A 410 22.62 -12.53 -26.48
CA VAL A 410 21.80 -13.50 -27.21
C VAL A 410 20.49 -12.82 -27.62
N THR A 411 20.04 -13.04 -28.85
CA THR A 411 18.72 -12.59 -29.29
C THR A 411 17.65 -13.46 -28.64
N VAL A 412 16.66 -12.82 -28.01
CA VAL A 412 15.59 -13.51 -27.26
C VAL A 412 14.19 -13.21 -27.75
N MET A 413 14.03 -12.26 -28.68
CA MET A 413 12.76 -12.00 -29.35
C MET A 413 13.03 -11.25 -30.67
N ASN A 414 12.33 -11.60 -31.74
CA ASN A 414 12.33 -10.81 -32.98
C ASN A 414 11.17 -9.82 -32.93
N VAL A 415 11.42 -8.53 -33.13
CA VAL A 415 10.39 -7.47 -33.10
C VAL A 415 10.72 -6.45 -34.17
N ASP A 416 9.79 -6.10 -35.07
CA ASP A 416 10.03 -5.17 -36.18
C ASP A 416 9.79 -3.69 -35.81
N SER A 417 9.63 -3.40 -34.51
CA SER A 417 9.50 -2.05 -33.95
C SER A 417 10.22 -1.99 -32.60
N SER A 418 10.63 -0.79 -32.18
CA SER A 418 11.18 -0.57 -30.84
C SER A 418 10.18 -1.00 -29.76
N CYS A 419 10.72 -1.58 -28.69
CA CYS A 419 9.97 -1.86 -27.46
C CYS A 419 10.04 -0.64 -26.54
N TYR A 420 8.94 0.09 -26.37
CA TYR A 420 8.89 1.27 -25.50
C TYR A 420 8.84 0.89 -24.01
N GLY A 421 8.41 -0.33 -23.71
CA GLY A 421 8.48 -0.97 -22.42
C GLY A 421 8.83 -2.44 -22.60
N LEU A 422 9.75 -2.92 -21.77
CA LEU A 422 10.10 -4.32 -21.63
C LEU A 422 9.78 -4.77 -20.21
N PHE A 423 9.23 -5.95 -20.07
CA PHE A 423 8.97 -6.56 -18.77
C PHE A 423 9.11 -8.08 -18.86
N ILE A 424 9.64 -8.70 -17.81
CA ILE A 424 9.64 -10.17 -17.69
C ILE A 424 8.82 -10.53 -16.47
N ASP A 425 7.78 -11.33 -16.68
CA ASP A 425 6.93 -11.81 -15.59
C ASP A 425 7.58 -12.96 -14.81
N ILE A 426 6.92 -13.36 -13.73
CA ILE A 426 7.38 -14.43 -12.84
C ILE A 426 7.44 -15.82 -13.50
N ASN A 427 6.94 -15.97 -14.73
CA ASN A 427 6.96 -17.21 -15.52
C ASN A 427 7.96 -17.14 -16.69
N ASP A 428 8.96 -16.25 -16.61
CA ASP A 428 9.95 -16.03 -17.66
C ASP A 428 9.30 -15.71 -19.03
N THR A 429 8.17 -15.00 -19.03
CA THR A 429 7.57 -14.49 -20.25
C THR A 429 8.02 -13.05 -20.46
N LEU A 430 8.68 -12.79 -21.59
CA LEU A 430 9.12 -11.48 -22.01
C LEU A 430 7.99 -10.75 -22.74
N TYR A 431 7.70 -9.52 -22.34
CA TYR A 431 6.71 -8.62 -22.94
C TYR A 431 7.42 -7.43 -23.58
N CYS A 432 6.88 -6.96 -24.69
CA CYS A 432 7.34 -5.79 -25.43
C CYS A 432 6.14 -4.97 -25.88
N SER A 433 6.07 -3.70 -25.48
CA SER A 433 5.09 -2.75 -26.03
C SER A 433 5.63 -2.10 -27.31
N MET A 434 4.99 -2.44 -28.42
CA MET A 434 5.37 -1.98 -29.76
C MET A 434 4.54 -0.75 -30.12
N ALA A 435 5.03 0.44 -29.75
CA ALA A 435 4.32 1.69 -30.01
C ALA A 435 3.98 1.88 -31.50
N GLY A 436 4.89 1.49 -32.41
CA GLY A 436 4.69 1.60 -33.85
C GLY A 436 3.64 0.65 -34.44
N HIS A 437 3.19 -0.35 -33.68
CA HIS A 437 2.17 -1.31 -34.08
C HIS A 437 0.93 -1.28 -33.18
N ASP A 438 0.81 -0.34 -32.24
CA ASP A 438 -0.37 -0.21 -31.37
C ASP A 438 -0.76 -1.52 -30.64
N GLN A 439 0.23 -2.31 -30.23
CA GLN A 439 0.04 -3.60 -29.53
C GLN A 439 1.16 -3.91 -28.54
N VAL A 440 0.87 -4.81 -27.60
CA VAL A 440 1.87 -5.43 -26.72
C VAL A 440 2.01 -6.89 -27.12
N VAL A 441 3.22 -7.33 -27.43
CA VAL A 441 3.55 -8.72 -27.76
C VAL A 441 4.29 -9.39 -26.61
N LYS A 442 4.20 -10.71 -26.53
CA LYS A 442 4.89 -11.52 -25.53
C LYS A 442 5.45 -12.81 -26.11
N ARG A 443 6.48 -13.35 -25.46
CA ARG A 443 7.12 -14.63 -25.79
C ARG A 443 7.60 -15.32 -24.54
N SER A 444 7.34 -16.62 -24.40
CA SER A 444 7.95 -17.41 -23.32
C SER A 444 9.43 -17.62 -23.63
N LEU A 445 10.31 -17.38 -22.66
CA LEU A 445 11.74 -17.63 -22.82
C LEU A 445 12.09 -19.12 -22.83
N HIS A 446 11.13 -20.00 -22.53
CA HIS A 446 11.26 -21.46 -22.66
C HIS A 446 10.91 -21.96 -24.07
N ASP A 447 10.33 -21.13 -24.93
CA ASP A 447 10.03 -21.51 -26.31
C ASP A 447 11.33 -21.69 -27.12
N SER A 448 11.45 -22.82 -27.81
CA SER A 448 12.60 -23.10 -28.70
C SER A 448 12.53 -22.33 -30.03
N GLU A 449 11.34 -21.90 -30.46
CA GLU A 449 11.13 -21.17 -31.70
C GLU A 449 11.23 -19.64 -31.48
N MET A 450 12.06 -18.94 -32.27
CA MET A 450 12.23 -17.48 -32.15
C MET A 450 11.04 -16.66 -32.67
N ASN A 451 10.21 -17.22 -33.53
CA ASN A 451 9.06 -16.54 -34.16
C ASN A 451 7.73 -16.85 -33.44
N SER A 452 7.77 -17.31 -32.18
CA SER A 452 6.59 -17.70 -31.40
C SER A 452 5.87 -16.53 -30.71
N ASN A 453 6.18 -15.27 -31.08
CA ASN A 453 5.57 -14.09 -30.48
C ASN A 453 4.04 -14.16 -30.56
N ARG A 454 3.38 -13.84 -29.44
CA ARG A 454 1.92 -13.77 -29.34
C ARG A 454 1.50 -12.38 -28.93
N VAL A 455 0.35 -11.94 -29.39
CA VAL A 455 -0.26 -10.70 -28.91
C VAL A 455 -0.70 -10.90 -27.46
N ALA A 456 -0.22 -10.05 -26.57
CA ALA A 456 -0.64 -9.99 -25.17
C ALA A 456 -1.85 -9.09 -25.00
N ALA A 457 -1.85 -7.93 -25.65
CA ALA A 457 -2.93 -6.94 -25.65
C ALA A 457 -2.85 -6.03 -26.89
N GLY A 458 -3.95 -5.38 -27.24
CA GLY A 458 -4.04 -4.55 -28.44
C GLY A 458 -4.38 -5.37 -29.70
N THR A 459 -5.04 -4.75 -30.67
CA THR A 459 -5.43 -5.43 -31.93
C THR A 459 -4.46 -5.18 -33.09
N GLY A 460 -3.43 -4.36 -32.87
CA GLY A 460 -2.56 -3.88 -33.95
C GLY A 460 -3.17 -2.72 -34.75
N ILE A 461 -4.36 -2.26 -34.37
CA ILE A 461 -5.09 -1.17 -35.02
C ILE A 461 -5.21 -0.02 -34.03
N ARG A 462 -4.74 1.16 -34.45
CA ARG A 462 -4.88 2.39 -33.68
C ARG A 462 -6.35 2.71 -33.38
N GLY A 463 -6.69 2.91 -32.12
CA GLY A 463 -8.04 3.34 -31.73
C GLY A 463 -8.26 3.42 -30.23
N PHE A 464 -9.50 3.69 -29.82
CA PHE A 464 -9.88 4.00 -28.43
C PHE A 464 -10.74 2.91 -27.78
N ASP A 465 -11.13 1.86 -28.53
CA ASP A 465 -11.88 0.73 -27.98
C ASP A 465 -11.11 0.03 -26.84
N SER A 466 -11.79 -0.75 -25.99
CA SER A 466 -11.19 -1.43 -24.83
C SER A 466 -10.07 -2.40 -25.18
N ASN A 467 -9.99 -2.86 -26.43
CA ASN A 467 -8.94 -3.74 -26.93
C ASN A 467 -8.00 -3.06 -27.94
N GLN A 468 -8.09 -1.74 -28.11
CA GLN A 468 -7.25 -0.95 -29.00
C GLN A 468 -6.35 -0.01 -28.20
N PHE A 469 -5.21 0.34 -28.79
CA PHE A 469 -4.26 1.29 -28.24
C PHE A 469 -3.94 2.38 -29.27
N ALA A 470 -3.33 3.46 -28.80
CA ALA A 470 -2.66 4.45 -29.61
C ALA A 470 -1.30 4.77 -28.95
N GLU A 471 -0.24 4.22 -29.54
CA GLU A 471 1.16 4.27 -29.07
C GLU A 471 1.33 3.78 -27.63
N PRO A 472 1.15 2.46 -27.37
CA PRO A 472 1.40 1.89 -26.06
C PRO A 472 2.88 2.08 -25.65
N ALA A 473 3.09 2.64 -24.46
CA ALA A 473 4.38 2.98 -23.90
C ALA A 473 4.76 2.01 -22.76
N GLY A 474 4.97 2.49 -21.53
CA GLY A 474 5.33 1.67 -20.39
C GLY A 474 4.33 0.55 -20.09
N ILE A 475 4.86 -0.60 -19.70
CA ILE A 475 4.08 -1.78 -19.32
C ILE A 475 4.56 -2.31 -17.97
N PHE A 476 3.65 -2.95 -17.25
CA PHE A 476 3.96 -3.67 -16.02
C PHE A 476 3.07 -4.91 -15.92
N VAL A 477 3.65 -6.03 -15.51
CA VAL A 477 2.90 -7.28 -15.29
C VAL A 477 2.96 -7.61 -13.80
N ASP A 478 1.80 -7.69 -13.15
CA ASP A 478 1.75 -7.99 -11.73
C ASP A 478 1.92 -9.51 -11.44
N VAL A 479 1.96 -9.88 -10.17
CA VAL A 479 2.12 -11.29 -9.75
C VAL A 479 0.93 -12.20 -10.08
N ASN A 480 -0.19 -11.62 -10.51
CA ASN A 480 -1.36 -12.33 -11.02
C ASN A 480 -1.29 -12.52 -12.54
N LEU A 481 -0.24 -12.00 -13.18
CA LEU A 481 -0.04 -11.92 -14.63
C LEU A 481 -1.02 -10.97 -15.32
N ASP A 482 -1.56 -10.01 -14.57
CA ASP A 482 -2.38 -8.95 -15.14
C ASP A 482 -1.46 -7.88 -15.74
N LEU A 483 -1.76 -7.46 -16.98
CA LEU A 483 -0.93 -6.54 -17.76
C LEU A 483 -1.51 -5.11 -17.69
N TYR A 484 -0.69 -4.19 -17.20
CA TYR A 484 -0.97 -2.75 -17.21
C TYR A 484 -0.23 -2.10 -18.37
N VAL A 485 -0.93 -1.27 -19.15
CA VAL A 485 -0.38 -0.62 -20.35
C VAL A 485 -0.67 0.88 -20.30
N ALA A 486 0.37 1.69 -20.42
CA ALA A 486 0.25 3.13 -20.62
C ALA A 486 -0.08 3.39 -22.08
N ASP A 487 -1.32 3.77 -22.34
CA ASP A 487 -1.85 4.03 -23.66
C ASP A 487 -1.71 5.54 -23.95
N CYS A 488 -0.51 5.93 -24.38
CA CYS A 488 -0.05 7.33 -24.37
C CYS A 488 -1.03 8.26 -25.11
N LEU A 489 -1.29 8.04 -26.40
CA LEU A 489 -2.09 9.00 -27.17
C LEU A 489 -3.60 8.95 -26.82
N ASN A 490 -4.05 7.88 -26.19
CA ASN A 490 -5.40 7.79 -25.62
C ASN A 490 -5.50 8.39 -24.20
N ASN A 491 -4.37 8.86 -23.63
CA ASN A 491 -4.31 9.51 -22.33
C ASN A 491 -4.91 8.66 -21.20
N ARG A 492 -4.61 7.36 -21.20
CA ARG A 492 -5.18 6.40 -20.23
C ARG A 492 -4.19 5.31 -19.85
N VAL A 493 -4.49 4.61 -18.76
CA VAL A 493 -3.88 3.33 -18.43
C VAL A 493 -4.93 2.24 -18.51
N GLN A 494 -4.61 1.15 -19.20
CA GLN A 494 -5.47 -0.01 -19.35
C GLN A 494 -4.93 -1.23 -18.60
N LEU A 495 -5.83 -1.97 -17.96
CA LEU A 495 -5.57 -3.23 -17.27
C LEU A 495 -6.19 -4.39 -18.06
N PHE A 496 -5.37 -5.34 -18.47
CA PHE A 496 -5.77 -6.59 -19.09
C PHE A 496 -5.58 -7.72 -18.07
N GLN A 497 -6.68 -8.26 -17.57
CA GLN A 497 -6.63 -9.42 -16.68
C GLN A 497 -6.19 -10.66 -17.45
N LEU A 498 -5.48 -11.58 -16.79
CA LEU A 498 -4.96 -12.78 -17.46
C LEU A 498 -6.06 -13.56 -18.20
N GLY A 499 -5.89 -13.68 -19.52
CA GLY A 499 -6.80 -14.42 -20.42
C GLY A 499 -7.95 -13.59 -21.00
N GLU A 500 -8.11 -12.33 -20.57
CA GLU A 500 -9.10 -11.41 -21.12
C GLU A 500 -8.52 -10.61 -22.30
N SER A 501 -9.36 -10.33 -23.30
CA SER A 501 -8.96 -9.60 -24.52
C SER A 501 -9.35 -8.13 -24.52
N ASN A 502 -10.22 -7.72 -23.60
CA ASN A 502 -10.64 -6.34 -23.42
C ASN A 502 -10.01 -5.77 -22.14
N GLY A 503 -9.44 -4.57 -22.26
CA GLY A 503 -8.86 -3.83 -21.16
C GLY A 503 -9.92 -3.07 -20.36
N ILE A 504 -9.63 -2.91 -19.08
CA ILE A 504 -10.36 -2.04 -18.15
C ILE A 504 -9.57 -0.75 -18.04
N THR A 505 -10.19 0.40 -18.31
CA THR A 505 -9.54 1.70 -18.09
C THR A 505 -9.49 2.00 -16.60
N VAL A 506 -8.29 1.92 -16.00
CA VAL A 506 -8.09 2.15 -14.56
C VAL A 506 -7.94 3.63 -14.21
N VAL A 507 -7.41 4.45 -15.13
CA VAL A 507 -7.28 5.90 -14.97
C VAL A 507 -7.16 6.60 -16.32
N GLY A 508 -7.57 7.87 -16.39
CA GLY A 508 -7.47 8.72 -17.58
C GLY A 508 -8.69 8.63 -18.49
N GLY A 509 -8.48 8.89 -19.79
CA GLY A 509 -9.55 8.96 -20.80
C GLY A 509 -10.38 7.67 -20.86
N GLY A 510 -11.70 7.79 -20.67
CA GLY A 510 -12.62 6.65 -20.68
C GLY A 510 -12.83 5.97 -19.33
N SER A 511 -12.20 6.44 -18.25
CA SER A 511 -12.48 5.97 -16.89
C SER A 511 -13.90 6.34 -16.44
N VAL A 512 -14.57 5.41 -15.74
CA VAL A 512 -15.94 5.60 -15.23
C VAL A 512 -16.02 6.71 -14.18
N ASN A 513 -14.97 6.87 -13.36
CA ASN A 513 -14.86 7.89 -12.30
C ASN A 513 -13.50 8.60 -12.41
N PRO A 514 -13.34 9.59 -13.31
CA PRO A 514 -12.06 10.26 -13.51
C PRO A 514 -11.69 11.10 -12.28
N THR A 515 -10.61 10.72 -11.61
CA THR A 515 -10.04 11.47 -10.47
C THR A 515 -8.90 12.39 -10.89
N ILE A 516 -8.30 12.13 -12.06
CA ILE A 516 -7.21 12.91 -12.63
C ILE A 516 -7.24 12.83 -14.17
N LYS A 517 -6.79 13.89 -14.84
CA LYS A 517 -6.56 13.89 -16.29
C LYS A 517 -5.09 13.54 -16.56
N LEU A 518 -4.87 12.59 -17.46
CA LEU A 518 -3.54 12.23 -17.96
C LEU A 518 -3.25 12.92 -19.29
N ASP A 519 -1.96 13.03 -19.62
CA ASP A 519 -1.47 13.43 -20.93
C ASP A 519 -0.25 12.58 -21.29
N CYS A 520 -0.40 11.70 -22.28
CA CYS A 520 0.61 10.73 -22.71
C CYS A 520 1.35 10.03 -21.56
N PRO A 521 0.69 9.19 -20.74
CA PRO A 521 1.40 8.41 -19.73
C PRO A 521 2.48 7.53 -20.40
N SER A 522 3.66 7.40 -19.77
CA SER A 522 4.81 6.71 -20.39
C SER A 522 5.43 5.61 -19.54
N GLY A 523 5.27 5.63 -18.22
CA GLY A 523 5.84 4.65 -17.30
C GLY A 523 4.81 4.25 -16.24
N ILE A 524 4.81 2.98 -15.86
CA ILE A 524 3.89 2.40 -14.89
C ILE A 524 4.67 1.46 -13.98
N ILE A 525 4.43 1.54 -12.68
CA ILE A 525 4.87 0.55 -11.70
C ILE A 525 3.80 0.38 -10.63
N LEU A 526 3.72 -0.82 -10.06
CA LEU A 526 2.91 -1.09 -8.86
C LEU A 526 3.84 -1.33 -7.67
N ASP A 527 3.37 -0.92 -6.50
CA ASP A 527 3.97 -1.33 -5.24
C ASP A 527 3.45 -2.71 -4.79
N ALA A 528 3.92 -3.21 -3.64
CA ALA A 528 3.48 -4.51 -3.13
C ALA A 528 1.97 -4.60 -2.80
N GLU A 529 1.31 -3.45 -2.54
CA GLU A 529 -0.12 -3.36 -2.20
C GLU A 529 -1.00 -2.99 -3.40
N LYS A 530 -0.42 -2.97 -4.60
CA LYS A 530 -1.05 -2.60 -5.88
C LYS A 530 -1.47 -1.13 -6.01
N TYR A 531 -0.86 -0.23 -5.26
CA TYR A 531 -0.92 1.18 -5.58
C TYR A 531 -0.15 1.44 -6.88
N LEU A 532 -0.82 2.10 -7.82
CA LEU A 532 -0.34 2.38 -9.16
C LEU A 532 0.38 3.72 -9.20
N PHE A 533 1.61 3.71 -9.69
CA PHE A 533 2.44 4.90 -9.90
C PHE A 533 2.67 5.10 -11.39
N ILE A 534 2.42 6.31 -11.87
CA ILE A 534 2.39 6.61 -13.30
C ILE A 534 3.27 7.83 -13.58
N VAL A 535 4.09 7.70 -14.62
CA VAL A 535 4.76 8.83 -15.26
C VAL A 535 3.76 9.50 -16.20
N ASP A 536 3.19 10.63 -15.79
CA ASP A 536 2.26 11.45 -16.57
C ASP A 536 3.07 12.44 -17.41
N ARG A 537 3.74 11.90 -18.44
CA ARG A 537 4.83 12.55 -19.18
C ARG A 537 4.44 13.88 -19.79
N GLY A 538 3.29 13.98 -20.42
CA GLY A 538 2.80 15.22 -21.05
C GLY A 538 2.46 16.31 -20.03
N ASN A 539 2.04 15.91 -18.82
CA ASN A 539 1.82 16.83 -17.70
C ASN A 539 3.05 17.06 -16.82
N HIS A 540 4.22 16.52 -17.19
CA HIS A 540 5.50 16.78 -16.52
C HIS A 540 5.55 16.37 -15.03
N ARG A 541 4.86 15.28 -14.65
CA ARG A 541 4.73 14.88 -13.24
C ARG A 541 4.70 13.36 -13.06
N ILE A 542 4.92 12.91 -11.83
CA ILE A 542 4.59 11.55 -11.39
C ILE A 542 3.35 11.61 -10.51
N ILE A 543 2.44 10.67 -10.72
CA ILE A 543 1.20 10.53 -9.94
C ILE A 543 1.13 9.14 -9.30
N GLY A 544 0.37 9.01 -8.22
CA GLY A 544 0.12 7.74 -7.54
C GLY A 544 -1.34 7.60 -7.15
N SER A 545 -1.86 6.38 -7.18
CA SER A 545 -3.19 6.07 -6.63
C SER A 545 -3.17 6.10 -5.10
N GLY A 546 -4.25 6.58 -4.49
CA GLY A 546 -4.50 6.47 -3.06
C GLY A 546 -5.99 6.27 -2.76
N LEU A 547 -6.36 6.28 -1.47
CA LEU A 547 -7.73 6.02 -1.01
C LEU A 547 -8.80 6.94 -1.64
N ASN A 548 -8.41 8.15 -2.04
CA ASN A 548 -9.30 9.17 -2.59
C ASN A 548 -9.13 9.38 -4.11
N GLY A 549 -8.45 8.46 -4.79
CA GLY A 549 -8.11 8.59 -6.21
C GLY A 549 -6.63 8.90 -6.44
N PHE A 550 -6.30 9.32 -7.66
CA PHE A 550 -4.92 9.65 -8.03
C PHE A 550 -4.53 11.04 -7.55
N GLN A 551 -3.32 11.16 -7.01
CA GLN A 551 -2.72 12.41 -6.58
C GLN A 551 -1.37 12.63 -7.24
N CYS A 552 -0.98 13.89 -7.38
CA CYS A 552 0.37 14.23 -7.83
C CYS A 552 1.37 13.99 -6.68
N LEU A 553 2.48 13.31 -6.99
CA LEU A 553 3.52 12.99 -6.01
C LEU A 553 4.72 13.91 -6.15
N VAL A 554 5.25 14.05 -7.37
CA VAL A 554 6.41 14.90 -7.67
C VAL A 554 6.22 15.62 -9.01
N GLY A 555 6.82 16.81 -9.17
CA GLY A 555 6.68 17.63 -10.40
C GLY A 555 5.38 18.39 -10.52
N CYS A 556 4.65 18.57 -9.42
CA CYS A 556 3.31 19.17 -9.42
C CYS A 556 3.29 20.66 -9.80
N TYR A 557 4.45 21.31 -9.82
CA TYR A 557 4.64 22.70 -10.24
C TYR A 557 4.81 22.87 -11.76
N GLY A 558 4.60 21.78 -12.52
CA GLY A 558 4.65 21.77 -13.97
C GLY A 558 6.07 21.72 -14.54
N ARG A 559 6.18 22.06 -15.83
CA ARG A 559 7.42 21.94 -16.59
C ARG A 559 8.51 22.89 -16.09
N GLY A 560 9.71 22.37 -15.85
CA GLY A 560 10.89 23.18 -15.55
C GLY A 560 12.10 22.34 -15.19
N SER A 561 13.18 22.99 -14.72
CA SER A 561 14.47 22.36 -14.38
C SER A 561 14.86 22.46 -12.90
N GLN A 562 14.01 23.11 -12.08
CA GLN A 562 14.20 23.16 -10.62
C GLN A 562 14.11 21.75 -9.99
N SER A 563 14.56 21.60 -8.75
CA SER A 563 14.56 20.31 -8.03
C SER A 563 13.16 19.69 -7.89
N ASN A 564 12.13 20.52 -7.78
CA ASN A 564 10.72 20.15 -7.66
C ASN A 564 9.94 20.17 -8.99
N GLN A 565 10.61 20.39 -10.11
CA GLN A 565 10.03 20.44 -11.46
C GLN A 565 10.65 19.36 -12.35
N MET A 566 9.92 18.95 -13.39
CA MET A 566 10.39 17.98 -14.37
C MET A 566 10.06 18.42 -15.80
N SER A 567 10.68 17.81 -16.79
CA SER A 567 10.48 18.08 -18.21
C SER A 567 10.41 16.75 -18.97
N TYR A 568 9.19 16.36 -19.37
CA TYR A 568 8.90 15.11 -20.09
C TYR A 568 9.55 13.89 -19.43
N PRO A 569 9.26 13.60 -18.15
CA PRO A 569 9.78 12.41 -17.52
C PRO A 569 9.33 11.16 -18.30
N SER A 570 10.18 10.14 -18.41
CA SER A 570 9.91 8.98 -19.27
C SER A 570 9.70 7.68 -18.50
N SER A 571 10.50 7.44 -17.47
CA SER A 571 10.51 6.19 -16.69
C SER A 571 10.73 6.47 -15.21
N LEU A 572 10.24 5.56 -14.36
CA LEU A 572 10.47 5.60 -12.91
C LEU A 572 10.78 4.19 -12.37
N SER A 573 11.52 4.12 -11.27
CA SER A 573 11.80 2.87 -10.52
C SER A 573 11.95 3.17 -9.04
N PHE A 574 11.70 2.19 -8.18
CA PHE A 574 11.96 2.30 -6.74
C PHE A 574 13.24 1.56 -6.35
N ASP A 575 13.89 2.01 -5.28
CA ASP A 575 14.87 1.20 -4.56
C ASP A 575 14.17 0.33 -3.49
N ARG A 576 14.95 -0.48 -2.75
CA ARG A 576 14.42 -1.34 -1.69
C ARG A 576 13.85 -0.58 -0.48
N PHE A 577 14.19 0.70 -0.33
CA PHE A 577 13.75 1.56 0.78
C PHE A 577 12.51 2.40 0.41
N GLY A 578 12.07 2.35 -0.84
CA GLY A 578 10.93 3.11 -1.34
C GLY A 578 11.29 4.45 -1.99
N ASN A 579 12.56 4.82 -2.09
CA ASN A 579 12.96 6.06 -2.77
C ASN A 579 12.65 5.95 -4.27
N MET A 580 12.16 7.06 -4.84
CA MET A 580 11.72 7.10 -6.23
C MET A 580 12.83 7.67 -7.12
N PHE A 581 13.18 6.93 -8.16
CA PHE A 581 14.14 7.34 -9.18
C PHE A 581 13.40 7.63 -10.47
N VAL A 582 13.53 8.85 -10.98
CA VAL A 582 12.79 9.33 -12.16
C VAL A 582 13.76 9.81 -13.22
N ILE A 583 13.57 9.34 -14.45
CA ILE A 583 14.27 9.84 -15.63
C ILE A 583 13.58 11.13 -16.08
N ASP A 584 14.25 12.26 -15.90
CA ASP A 584 13.80 13.59 -16.29
C ASP A 584 14.38 13.92 -17.68
N SER A 585 13.84 13.26 -18.71
CA SER A 585 14.47 13.10 -20.03
C SER A 585 14.91 14.41 -20.69
N PHE A 586 14.04 15.44 -20.69
CA PHE A 586 14.34 16.71 -21.37
C PHE A 586 15.16 17.67 -20.50
N ASN A 587 15.43 17.32 -19.24
CA ASN A 587 16.47 17.95 -18.44
C ASN A 587 17.76 17.12 -18.41
N HIS A 588 17.81 16.00 -19.15
CA HIS A 588 18.97 15.12 -19.30
C HIS A 588 19.56 14.66 -17.96
N ARG A 589 18.68 14.28 -17.02
CA ARG A 589 19.10 13.91 -15.66
C ARG A 589 18.24 12.81 -15.05
N ILE A 590 18.74 12.24 -13.96
CA ILE A 590 18.02 11.32 -13.08
C ILE A 590 17.82 12.01 -11.74
N GLN A 591 16.57 12.10 -11.30
CA GLN A 591 16.18 12.64 -10.01
C GLN A 591 15.85 11.50 -9.04
N LYS A 592 16.41 11.55 -7.83
CA LYS A 592 16.01 10.72 -6.69
C LYS A 592 15.14 11.54 -5.75
N PHE A 593 14.00 11.01 -5.34
CA PHE A 593 13.14 11.57 -4.32
C PHE A 593 13.09 10.62 -3.13
N GLU A 594 13.37 11.13 -1.94
CA GLU A 594 13.46 10.33 -0.73
C GLU A 594 12.08 10.02 -0.16
N TYR A 595 11.85 8.77 0.23
CA TYR A 595 10.60 8.32 0.83
C TYR A 595 10.56 8.67 2.33
N LEU A 596 9.46 9.29 2.77
CA LEU A 596 9.31 9.80 4.14
C LEU A 596 8.43 8.86 4.98
N GLU A 597 8.96 7.67 5.30
CA GLU A 597 8.22 6.58 5.95
C GLU A 597 7.59 6.94 7.30
N GLU A 598 8.26 7.77 8.12
CA GLU A 598 7.77 8.17 9.46
C GLU A 598 6.46 8.96 9.44
N LEU A 599 6.07 9.52 8.28
CA LEU A 599 4.80 10.23 8.13
C LEU A 599 3.62 9.27 7.84
N CYS A 600 3.91 8.03 7.45
CA CYS A 600 2.90 6.99 7.22
C CYS A 600 2.42 6.32 8.51
N THR A 601 3.26 6.25 9.55
CA THR A 601 3.00 5.46 10.77
C THR A 601 2.04 6.12 11.78
N ASN A 602 1.70 7.40 11.59
CA ASN A 602 0.81 8.14 12.49
C ASN A 602 -0.53 8.55 11.87
N THR A 603 -0.95 7.91 10.77
CA THR A 603 -2.27 8.14 10.17
C THR A 603 -3.13 6.89 10.22
N SER A 604 -3.63 6.56 11.42
CA SER A 604 -4.88 5.83 11.60
C SER A 604 -5.98 6.60 10.86
N SER A 605 -6.23 6.20 9.61
CA SER A 605 -7.15 6.81 8.67
C SER A 605 -8.59 6.42 9.00
N VAL A 606 -9.09 6.94 10.11
CA VAL A 606 -10.52 7.06 10.39
C VAL A 606 -10.79 8.54 10.60
N VAL A 607 -11.76 9.10 9.87
CA VAL A 607 -12.33 10.41 10.22
C VAL A 607 -12.95 10.24 11.60
N GLN A 608 -12.32 10.82 12.62
CA GLN A 608 -12.78 10.64 14.01
C GLN A 608 -14.04 11.49 14.24
N THR A 609 -14.00 12.75 13.81
CA THR A 609 -15.10 13.70 14.03
C THR A 609 -15.35 14.56 12.79
N VAL A 610 -16.64 14.76 12.48
CA VAL A 610 -17.10 15.72 11.46
C VAL A 610 -17.95 16.79 12.14
N TYR A 611 -17.62 18.05 11.91
CA TYR A 611 -18.41 19.20 12.36
C TYR A 611 -18.91 19.98 11.17
N THR A 612 -20.22 20.22 11.10
CA THR A 612 -20.84 21.00 10.02
C THR A 612 -21.55 22.21 10.59
N SER A 613 -21.32 23.39 10.02
CA SER A 613 -22.02 24.62 10.39
C SER A 613 -22.17 25.56 9.19
N LYS A 614 -22.74 26.73 9.43
CA LYS A 614 -22.99 27.75 8.40
C LYS A 614 -22.71 29.14 8.96
N LEU A 615 -21.78 29.87 8.32
CA LEU A 615 -21.62 31.29 8.61
C LEU A 615 -22.81 32.04 8.04
N THR A 616 -23.44 32.90 8.85
CA THR A 616 -24.61 33.70 8.48
C THR A 616 -24.37 35.17 8.83
N THR A 617 -25.26 36.06 8.42
CA THR A 617 -25.18 37.49 8.77
C THR A 617 -25.30 37.76 10.27
N ASN A 618 -25.75 36.78 11.05
CA ASN A 618 -25.85 36.84 12.51
C ASN A 618 -24.62 36.23 13.21
N SER A 619 -23.66 35.68 12.47
CA SER A 619 -22.42 35.15 13.03
C SER A 619 -21.57 36.28 13.62
N SER A 620 -20.79 35.96 14.67
CA SER A 620 -19.87 36.90 15.31
C SER A 620 -18.81 37.39 14.33
N THR A 621 -18.31 38.60 14.54
CA THR A 621 -17.32 39.22 13.65
C THR A 621 -16.06 39.64 14.40
N TYR A 622 -14.90 39.50 13.77
CA TYR A 622 -13.62 39.99 14.33
C TYR A 622 -12.72 40.56 13.22
N PHE A 623 -11.66 41.26 13.63
CA PHE A 623 -10.63 41.75 12.72
C PHE A 623 -9.55 40.68 12.55
N ARG A 624 -9.41 40.11 11.34
CA ARG A 624 -8.37 39.10 11.05
C ARG A 624 -6.95 39.69 11.09
N SER A 625 -6.82 40.91 10.58
CA SER A 625 -5.60 41.72 10.64
C SER A 625 -5.94 43.19 10.90
N CYS A 626 -4.96 43.94 11.41
CA CYS A 626 -5.14 45.33 11.86
C CYS A 626 -5.40 46.33 10.69
N SER A 627 -5.48 45.82 9.44
CA SER A 627 -5.87 46.55 8.22
C SER A 627 -7.07 45.92 7.47
N SER A 628 -7.71 44.88 8.01
CA SER A 628 -8.80 44.15 7.36
C SER A 628 -10.21 44.65 7.74
N SER A 629 -11.19 44.44 6.86
CA SER A 629 -12.61 44.50 7.22
C SER A 629 -12.97 43.36 8.17
N ARG A 630 -14.00 43.55 9.00
CA ARG A 630 -14.50 42.51 9.89
C ARG A 630 -15.01 41.30 9.08
N SER A 631 -14.58 40.10 9.46
CA SER A 631 -15.04 38.84 8.87
C SER A 631 -15.91 38.07 9.85
N TYR A 632 -16.92 37.36 9.33
CA TYR A 632 -17.70 36.40 10.12
C TYR A 632 -16.81 35.26 10.56
N TYR A 633 -16.97 34.83 11.81
CA TYR A 633 -16.26 33.69 12.34
C TYR A 633 -17.17 32.82 13.20
N GLU A 634 -16.74 31.59 13.38
CA GLU A 634 -17.29 30.64 14.33
C GLU A 634 -16.16 30.09 15.19
N ALA A 635 -16.36 30.08 16.51
CA ALA A 635 -15.42 29.52 17.46
C ALA A 635 -15.94 28.16 17.91
N ILE A 636 -15.09 27.14 17.82
CA ILE A 636 -15.41 25.75 18.08
C ILE A 636 -14.45 25.28 19.17
N GLN A 637 -15.00 24.95 20.33
CA GLN A 637 -14.22 24.33 21.39
C GLN A 637 -13.89 22.89 20.99
N MET A 638 -12.62 22.52 21.19
CA MET A 638 -12.09 21.19 20.93
C MET A 638 -11.60 20.59 22.25
N ASN A 639 -12.19 19.46 22.63
CA ASN A 639 -11.72 18.68 23.77
C ASN A 639 -10.87 17.53 23.23
N VAL A 640 -9.57 17.58 23.52
CA VAL A 640 -8.60 16.57 23.09
C VAL A 640 -8.40 15.57 24.23
N HIS A 641 -8.69 14.30 23.96
CA HIS A 641 -8.60 13.23 24.96
C HIS A 641 -7.23 12.57 25.01
N ASP A 642 -6.54 12.50 23.86
CA ASP A 642 -5.23 11.86 23.74
C ASP A 642 -4.23 12.77 23.04
N SER A 643 -3.03 12.88 23.59
CA SER A 643 -1.96 13.69 22.99
C SER A 643 -1.49 13.07 21.67
N GLY A 644 -1.29 13.88 20.64
CA GLY A 644 -0.69 13.43 19.37
C GLY A 644 -0.98 14.37 18.19
N LEU A 645 -0.74 13.88 16.97
CA LEU A 645 -0.90 14.68 15.75
C LEU A 645 -2.34 14.64 15.23
N TYR A 646 -2.97 15.80 15.14
CA TYR A 646 -4.31 15.97 14.61
C TYR A 646 -4.27 16.72 13.27
N THR A 647 -4.96 16.18 12.27
CA THR A 647 -5.15 16.85 10.98
C THR A 647 -6.56 17.41 10.89
N PHE A 648 -6.66 18.69 10.52
CA PHE A 648 -7.92 19.40 10.31
C PHE A 648 -8.06 19.72 8.83
N LEU A 649 -9.19 19.34 8.24
CA LEU A 649 -9.54 19.64 6.85
C LEU A 649 -10.90 20.31 6.82
N SER A 650 -11.00 21.48 6.20
CA SER A 650 -12.31 22.07 5.90
C SER A 650 -12.80 21.66 4.51
N ARG A 651 -14.12 21.55 4.33
CA ARG A 651 -14.78 21.49 3.02
C ARG A 651 -16.02 22.36 3.01
N GLY A 652 -16.25 23.11 1.94
CA GLY A 652 -17.38 23.99 1.77
C GLY A 652 -17.33 24.71 0.44
N ASN A 653 -18.41 25.43 0.13
CA ASN A 653 -18.54 26.23 -1.10
C ASN A 653 -17.89 27.63 -0.98
N MET A 654 -17.23 27.90 0.15
CA MET A 654 -16.61 29.17 0.50
C MET A 654 -15.16 28.94 0.94
N ASP A 655 -14.28 29.92 0.70
CA ASP A 655 -12.89 29.85 1.15
C ASP A 655 -12.82 30.05 2.67
N THR A 656 -12.61 28.95 3.40
CA THR A 656 -12.46 28.92 4.84
C THR A 656 -11.00 28.99 5.29
N TYR A 657 -10.77 29.61 6.44
CA TYR A 657 -9.49 29.70 7.15
C TYR A 657 -9.65 29.20 8.57
N GLY A 658 -8.66 28.46 9.06
CA GLY A 658 -8.65 27.86 10.39
C GLY A 658 -7.52 28.41 11.26
N PHE A 659 -7.87 28.79 12.49
CA PHE A 659 -6.92 29.24 13.52
C PHE A 659 -7.13 28.40 14.78
N ILE A 660 -6.07 27.85 15.36
CA ILE A 660 -6.15 27.13 16.64
C ILE A 660 -5.56 27.98 17.75
N TYR A 661 -6.32 28.11 18.83
CA TYR A 661 -5.93 28.77 20.06
C TYR A 661 -5.86 27.76 21.19
N GLU A 662 -4.93 27.99 22.10
CA GLU A 662 -4.83 27.29 23.37
C GLU A 662 -5.64 28.04 24.45
N ASP A 663 -6.42 27.31 25.24
CA ASP A 663 -7.35 27.75 26.29
C ASP A 663 -8.53 28.62 25.84
N TYR A 664 -8.28 29.78 25.23
CA TYR A 664 -9.31 30.74 24.87
C TYR A 664 -9.00 31.55 23.62
N PHE A 665 -10.05 31.99 22.93
CA PHE A 665 -9.99 32.96 21.85
C PHE A 665 -10.60 34.30 22.28
N LYS A 666 -9.82 35.39 22.19
CA LYS A 666 -10.30 36.76 22.46
C LYS A 666 -10.40 37.55 21.15
N PRO A 667 -11.60 37.84 20.63
CA PRO A 667 -11.77 38.54 19.33
C PRO A 667 -11.13 39.94 19.27
N SER A 668 -10.99 40.62 20.42
CA SER A 668 -10.29 41.91 20.50
C SER A 668 -8.76 41.79 20.41
N SER A 669 -8.21 40.59 20.57
CA SER A 669 -6.78 40.29 20.59
C SER A 669 -6.50 38.93 19.91
N PRO A 670 -6.83 38.77 18.63
CA PRO A 670 -6.91 37.47 17.94
C PRO A 670 -5.55 36.79 17.67
N ARG A 671 -4.45 37.36 18.17
CA ARG A 671 -3.13 36.71 18.14
C ARG A 671 -2.68 36.19 19.52
N LYS A 672 -3.41 36.55 20.59
CA LYS A 672 -3.13 36.05 21.94
C LYS A 672 -3.55 34.58 22.01
N ASN A 673 -2.65 33.73 22.52
CA ASN A 673 -2.82 32.28 22.60
C ASN A 673 -3.02 31.57 21.25
N LEU A 674 -2.66 32.22 20.13
CA LEU A 674 -2.69 31.57 18.82
C LEU A 674 -1.57 30.53 18.77
N LEU A 675 -1.95 29.26 18.71
CA LEU A 675 -1.03 28.13 18.61
C LEU A 675 -0.63 27.88 17.15
N PHE A 676 -1.58 28.05 16.23
CA PHE A 676 -1.37 27.79 14.81
C PHE A 676 -2.37 28.57 13.95
N ASN A 677 -1.89 29.07 12.79
CA ASN A 677 -2.73 29.63 11.75
C ASN A 677 -2.41 29.02 10.39
N ASP A 678 -3.42 28.54 9.68
CA ASP A 678 -3.33 28.31 8.25
C ASP A 678 -3.81 29.57 7.52
N ASP A 679 -2.86 30.37 7.01
CA ASP A 679 -3.15 31.54 6.20
C ASP A 679 -3.46 31.21 4.72
N GLY A 680 -3.84 29.96 4.44
CA GLY A 680 -4.36 29.50 3.16
C GLY A 680 -3.23 29.19 2.18
N GLY A 681 -2.67 27.98 2.30
CA GLY A 681 -1.75 27.43 1.31
C GLY A 681 -2.48 26.85 0.08
N CYS A 682 -2.15 27.37 -1.10
CA CYS A 682 -2.17 26.82 -2.47
C CYS A 682 -3.17 25.71 -2.92
N GLU A 683 -4.29 25.50 -2.25
CA GLU A 683 -5.45 24.75 -2.77
C GLU A 683 -6.60 25.76 -2.96
N PRO A 684 -7.30 25.79 -4.11
CA PRO A 684 -8.56 26.49 -4.18
C PRO A 684 -9.58 25.72 -3.34
N TYR A 685 -10.24 26.42 -2.42
CA TYR A 685 -11.35 25.97 -1.58
C TYR A 685 -10.95 25.07 -0.38
N ASN A 686 -10.71 25.73 0.77
CA ASN A 686 -10.67 25.22 2.16
C ASN A 686 -9.29 24.90 2.76
N PHE A 687 -9.14 25.11 4.08
CA PHE A 687 -7.88 24.91 4.81
C PHE A 687 -7.58 23.43 5.12
N LYS A 688 -6.29 23.07 5.17
CA LYS A 688 -5.81 21.77 5.63
C LYS A 688 -4.48 21.92 6.37
N PHE A 689 -4.44 21.53 7.63
CA PHE A 689 -3.21 21.55 8.41
C PHE A 689 -3.15 20.42 9.43
N THR A 690 -1.93 20.11 9.89
CA THR A 690 -1.66 19.09 10.91
C THR A 690 -0.90 19.73 12.06
N ILE A 691 -1.32 19.45 13.30
CA ILE A 691 -0.76 20.05 14.52
C ILE A 691 -0.69 19.01 15.63
N ALA A 692 0.34 19.09 16.48
CA ALA A 692 0.42 18.29 17.71
C ALA A 692 -0.45 18.96 18.80
N LEU A 693 -1.39 18.21 19.37
CA LEU A 693 -2.23 18.65 20.48
C LEU A 693 -2.00 17.74 21.68
N GLU A 694 -2.10 18.29 22.88
CA GLU A 694 -1.96 17.55 24.13
C GLU A 694 -3.32 17.27 24.77
N SER A 695 -3.45 16.10 25.39
CA SER A 695 -4.60 15.76 26.23
C SER A 695 -4.70 16.71 27.43
N SER A 696 -5.92 16.94 27.92
CA SER A 696 -6.21 17.80 29.08
C SER A 696 -6.03 19.32 28.87
N ILE A 697 -5.72 19.76 27.65
CA ILE A 697 -5.74 21.18 27.26
C ILE A 697 -7.02 21.47 26.47
N THR A 698 -7.65 22.62 26.72
CA THR A 698 -8.79 23.06 25.92
C THR A 698 -8.29 23.85 24.72
N TYR A 699 -8.68 23.48 23.52
CA TYR A 699 -8.32 24.24 22.32
C TYR A 699 -9.55 24.90 21.70
N ILE A 700 -9.38 26.06 21.07
CA ILE A 700 -10.43 26.74 20.32
C ILE A 700 -10.03 26.81 18.85
N LEU A 701 -10.80 26.17 17.97
CA LEU A 701 -10.69 26.32 16.52
C LEU A 701 -11.61 27.45 16.06
N VAL A 702 -11.04 28.50 15.49
CA VAL A 702 -11.77 29.60 14.86
C VAL A 702 -11.77 29.41 13.35
N VAL A 703 -12.97 29.29 12.77
CA VAL A 703 -13.17 29.23 11.32
C VAL A 703 -13.72 30.55 10.81
N THR A 704 -13.10 31.11 9.76
CA THR A 704 -13.50 32.39 9.15
C THR A 704 -13.26 32.39 7.64
N THR A 705 -13.47 33.52 6.98
CA THR A 705 -13.34 33.72 5.52
C THR A 705 -12.33 34.80 5.15
N TYR A 706 -11.77 34.70 3.94
CA TYR A 706 -10.90 35.75 3.39
C TYR A 706 -11.66 37.06 3.14
N SER A 707 -12.79 36.95 2.45
CA SER A 707 -13.62 38.09 2.07
C SER A 707 -14.61 38.44 3.18
N SER A 708 -14.77 39.73 3.48
CA SER A 708 -15.80 40.16 4.44
C SER A 708 -17.20 39.83 3.95
N ASN A 709 -18.08 39.58 4.91
CA ASN A 709 -19.51 39.32 4.69
C ASN A 709 -19.87 38.05 3.88
N VAL A 710 -18.95 37.07 3.74
CA VAL A 710 -19.26 35.80 3.07
C VAL A 710 -19.99 34.85 4.03
N THR A 711 -21.13 34.32 3.57
CA THR A 711 -21.99 33.40 4.33
C THR A 711 -22.27 32.13 3.53
N ASP A 712 -21.73 30.98 3.93
CA ASP A 712 -22.11 29.69 3.38
C ASP A 712 -21.87 28.56 4.39
N ALA A 713 -22.28 27.34 4.03
CA ALA A 713 -22.05 26.16 4.83
C ALA A 713 -20.61 25.66 4.68
N PHE A 714 -20.07 25.14 5.78
CA PHE A 714 -18.77 24.48 5.82
C PHE A 714 -18.82 23.25 6.72
N ALA A 715 -17.92 22.32 6.44
CA ALA A 715 -17.63 21.12 7.22
C ALA A 715 -16.16 21.14 7.64
N ILE A 716 -15.87 20.55 8.80
CA ILE A 716 -14.53 20.30 9.32
C ILE A 716 -14.42 18.80 9.59
N PHE A 717 -13.37 18.20 9.06
CA PHE A 717 -13.00 16.81 9.27
C PHE A 717 -11.74 16.78 10.12
N VAL A 718 -11.78 16.03 11.22
CA VAL A 718 -10.64 15.86 12.14
C VAL A 718 -10.16 14.42 12.10
N PHE A 719 -8.85 14.25 11.97
CA PHE A 719 -8.16 12.96 11.96
C PHE A 719 -7.11 12.95 13.08
N GLY A 720 -6.97 11.86 13.85
CA GLY A 720 -5.98 11.79 14.93
C GLY A 720 -6.12 10.58 15.88
N PRO A 721 -5.31 10.55 16.96
CA PRO A 721 -5.16 9.43 17.91
C PRO A 721 -6.44 8.91 18.57
N ASP A 722 -7.46 9.75 18.80
CA ASP A 722 -8.80 9.35 19.30
C ASP A 722 -9.87 10.44 19.02
N ASN A 723 -11.15 10.18 19.36
CA ASN A 723 -12.31 11.06 19.08
C ASN A 723 -12.19 12.45 19.74
N VAL A 724 -11.82 13.48 18.99
CA VAL A 724 -11.91 14.90 19.45
C VAL A 724 -13.37 15.35 19.45
N GLU A 725 -13.87 15.84 20.59
CA GLU A 725 -15.21 16.44 20.64
C GLU A 725 -15.17 17.89 20.17
N LEU A 726 -16.00 18.22 19.18
CA LEU A 726 -16.16 19.59 18.65
C LEU A 726 -17.49 20.19 19.10
N LYS A 727 -17.45 21.32 19.82
CA LYS A 727 -18.64 22.00 20.34
C LYS A 727 -18.65 23.48 19.95
N ASN A 728 -19.77 23.93 19.38
CA ASN A 728 -19.97 25.35 19.09
C ASN A 728 -20.05 26.16 20.40
N ILE A 729 -19.36 27.29 20.47
CA ILE A 729 -19.44 28.25 21.57
C ILE A 729 -19.94 29.60 21.04
N SER A 730 -21.21 29.90 21.32
CA SER A 730 -21.89 31.13 20.86
C SER A 730 -21.30 32.42 21.42
N SER A 731 -20.58 32.33 22.54
CA SER A 731 -19.71 33.37 23.10
C SER A 731 -18.53 32.64 23.73
N PRO A 732 -17.27 32.79 23.26
CA PRO A 732 -16.14 32.15 23.90
C PRO A 732 -16.07 32.67 25.34
N SER A 733 -16.28 31.78 26.29
CA SER A 733 -16.18 32.08 27.72
C SER A 733 -14.79 32.65 27.96
N VAL A 734 -14.74 33.93 28.32
CA VAL A 734 -13.53 34.56 28.84
C VAL A 734 -13.27 33.90 30.20
N ILE A 735 -12.44 32.87 30.22
CA ILE A 735 -11.75 32.49 31.45
C ILE A 735 -10.52 33.40 31.48
N GLU A 736 -10.68 34.59 32.05
CA GLU A 736 -9.53 35.28 32.61
C GLU A 736 -9.06 34.40 33.77
N ILE A 737 -8.02 33.59 33.54
CA ILE A 737 -7.19 33.19 34.67
C ILE A 737 -6.50 34.48 35.11
N GLU A 738 -7.13 35.19 36.03
CA GLU A 738 -6.43 36.12 36.92
C GLU A 738 -5.41 35.28 37.70
N TYR A 739 -4.22 35.09 37.13
CA TYR A 739 -3.06 34.80 37.94
C TYR A 739 -2.78 36.06 38.76
N SER A 740 -2.62 35.87 40.07
CA SER A 740 -2.24 36.93 41.00
C SER A 740 -1.17 37.83 40.38
N ASP A 741 -1.47 39.13 40.29
CA ASP A 741 -0.54 40.20 39.90
C ASP A 741 0.59 40.43 40.92
N ASP A 742 0.82 39.49 41.84
CA ASP A 742 1.98 39.53 42.74
C ASP A 742 3.26 39.28 41.94
N VAL A 743 3.81 40.37 41.40
CA VAL A 743 5.15 40.41 40.80
C VAL A 743 6.15 39.91 41.84
N GLN A 744 6.71 38.72 41.61
CA GLN A 744 7.67 38.09 42.51
C GLN A 744 9.07 38.66 42.34
N SER A 745 9.41 39.11 41.12
CA SER A 745 10.68 39.74 40.81
C SER A 745 10.52 40.88 39.82
N LYS A 746 11.18 42.00 40.12
CA LYS A 746 11.27 43.18 39.25
C LYS A 746 12.73 43.53 39.01
N TYR A 747 13.15 43.57 37.74
CA TYR A 747 14.50 43.94 37.35
C TYR A 747 14.47 45.15 36.43
N SER A 748 15.18 46.24 36.77
CA SER A 748 15.11 47.51 36.03
C SER A 748 16.45 47.87 35.39
N LEU A 749 16.40 48.33 34.15
CA LEU A 749 17.57 48.56 33.29
C LEU A 749 17.36 49.78 32.39
N GLN A 750 18.45 50.19 31.73
CA GLN A 750 18.43 51.21 30.70
C GLN A 750 19.21 50.75 29.47
N LEU A 751 18.59 50.83 28.29
CA LEU A 751 19.32 50.73 27.02
C LEU A 751 19.92 52.10 26.71
N THR A 752 21.23 52.15 26.48
CA THR A 752 21.98 53.37 26.16
C THR A 752 22.70 53.21 24.82
N ALA A 753 23.26 54.29 24.29
CA ALA A 753 24.06 54.23 23.07
C ALA A 753 25.30 53.33 23.18
N ASN A 754 25.71 52.97 24.40
CA ASN A 754 26.83 52.07 24.69
C ASN A 754 26.39 50.61 24.95
N SER A 755 25.08 50.32 24.89
CA SER A 755 24.57 48.96 25.02
C SER A 755 25.01 48.10 23.83
N GLN A 756 25.13 46.79 24.04
CA GLN A 756 25.49 45.86 22.98
C GLN A 756 24.42 45.85 21.89
N THR A 757 24.82 45.54 20.65
CA THR A 757 23.90 45.51 19.51
C THR A 757 23.94 44.17 18.80
N TYR A 758 22.79 43.73 18.30
CA TYR A 758 22.67 42.57 17.42
C TYR A 758 21.67 42.84 16.28
N SER A 759 21.73 42.04 15.22
CA SER A 759 20.78 42.11 14.10
C SER A 759 19.64 41.14 14.35
N ARG A 760 18.46 41.65 14.68
CA ARG A 760 17.25 40.84 14.94
C ARG A 760 16.56 40.41 13.64
N ASP A 761 16.65 41.22 12.60
CA ASP A 761 16.10 40.97 11.27
C ASP A 761 17.26 40.91 10.25
N CYS A 762 17.20 40.02 9.27
CA CYS A 762 18.26 39.89 8.24
C CYS A 762 18.41 41.14 7.31
N GLN A 763 17.92 42.31 7.73
CA GLN A 763 17.98 43.60 7.04
C GLN A 763 19.12 44.52 7.52
N LYS A 764 20.13 44.00 8.22
CA LYS A 764 21.35 44.73 8.65
C LYS A 764 21.11 45.92 9.59
N SER A 765 20.01 45.92 10.35
CA SER A 765 19.75 46.96 11.36
C SER A 765 20.19 46.48 12.74
N ASN A 766 21.06 47.26 13.40
CA ASN A 766 21.57 46.94 14.73
C ASN A 766 20.64 47.48 15.82
N TYR A 767 20.15 46.60 16.70
CA TYR A 767 19.29 46.96 17.83
C TYR A 767 20.04 46.84 19.15
N TYR A 768 19.89 47.82 20.03
CA TYR A 768 20.43 47.72 21.38
C TYR A 768 19.70 46.63 22.17
N TYR A 769 20.45 45.79 22.88
CA TYR A 769 19.89 44.73 23.71
C TYR A 769 20.55 44.65 25.08
N GLN A 770 19.88 43.97 25.99
CA GLN A 770 20.42 43.56 27.28
C GLN A 770 20.05 42.10 27.56
N THR A 771 21.01 41.34 28.09
CA THR A 771 20.82 39.95 28.53
C THR A 771 20.63 39.86 30.04
N ILE A 772 19.68 39.03 30.45
CA ILE A 772 19.29 38.80 31.84
C ILE A 772 19.22 37.29 32.05
N ARG A 773 19.92 36.76 33.05
CA ARG A 773 19.80 35.35 33.43
C ARG A 773 18.56 35.17 34.29
N MET A 774 17.75 34.18 33.94
CA MET A 774 16.58 33.77 34.71
C MET A 774 16.95 32.53 35.55
N ASN A 775 16.80 32.62 36.87
CA ASN A 775 17.00 31.47 37.74
C ASN A 775 15.65 30.85 38.11
N VAL A 776 15.41 29.66 37.57
CA VAL A 776 14.17 28.90 37.75
C VAL A 776 14.36 27.87 38.85
N MET A 777 13.65 28.06 39.96
CA MET A 777 13.78 27.23 41.17
C MET A 777 12.78 26.07 41.21
N GLU A 778 11.71 26.14 40.41
CA GLU A 778 10.70 25.09 40.28
C GLU A 778 10.23 24.98 38.82
N THR A 779 9.96 23.76 38.35
CA THR A 779 9.54 23.54 36.97
C THR A 779 8.09 23.97 36.83
N GLY A 780 7.78 24.86 35.88
CA GLY A 780 6.42 25.30 35.65
C GLY A 780 6.29 26.52 34.75
N TYR A 781 5.09 27.09 34.70
CA TYR A 781 4.77 28.25 33.86
C TYR A 781 5.16 29.56 34.54
N TYR A 782 5.99 30.36 33.88
CA TYR A 782 6.39 31.69 34.31
C TYR A 782 5.83 32.75 33.37
N ALA A 783 5.24 33.81 33.93
CA ALA A 783 4.78 34.96 33.19
C ALA A 783 5.83 36.08 33.25
N LEU A 784 6.15 36.63 32.10
CA LEU A 784 7.10 37.74 31.95
C LEU A 784 6.42 38.87 31.22
N SER A 785 6.63 40.09 31.70
CA SER A 785 6.26 41.29 30.98
C SER A 785 7.27 42.39 31.19
N SER A 786 7.42 43.26 30.19
CA SER A 786 8.10 44.53 30.42
C SER A 786 7.13 45.60 30.92
N ASP A 787 7.70 46.64 31.53
CA ASP A 787 7.06 47.90 31.88
C ASP A 787 8.00 49.01 31.37
N SER A 788 7.63 49.65 30.27
CA SER A 788 8.43 50.65 29.60
C SER A 788 7.58 51.70 28.89
N ARG A 789 8.13 52.92 28.81
CA ARG A 789 7.58 53.97 27.94
C ARG A 789 8.00 53.81 26.47
N MET A 790 8.76 52.77 26.16
CA MET A 790 9.21 52.42 24.82
C MET A 790 8.73 51.03 24.44
N ASN A 791 8.61 50.77 23.15
CA ASN A 791 8.22 49.44 22.68
C ASN A 791 9.42 48.49 22.78
N THR A 792 9.35 47.57 23.72
CA THR A 792 10.33 46.51 24.01
C THR A 792 9.90 45.18 23.40
N PHE A 793 10.88 44.31 23.17
CA PHE A 793 10.73 42.93 22.69
C PHE A 793 11.50 42.01 23.62
N GLY A 794 10.94 40.84 23.92
CA GLY A 794 11.57 39.83 24.76
C GLY A 794 11.73 38.50 24.03
N GLU A 795 12.90 37.91 24.18
CA GLU A 795 13.30 36.62 23.61
C GLU A 795 13.95 35.78 24.73
N ILE A 796 13.51 34.54 24.94
CA ILE A 796 14.12 33.58 25.87
C ILE A 796 14.97 32.60 25.08
N TYR A 797 16.18 32.40 25.55
CA TYR A 797 17.13 31.40 25.06
C TYR A 797 17.39 30.36 26.14
N GLU A 798 17.56 29.11 25.72
CA GLU A 798 18.04 28.02 26.57
C GLU A 798 19.58 27.99 26.57
N ASP A 799 20.17 27.75 27.73
CA ASP A 799 21.61 27.73 28.01
C ASP A 799 22.38 29.05 27.84
N ASP A 800 22.52 29.58 26.61
CA ASP A 800 23.28 30.82 26.33
C ASP A 800 22.73 31.61 25.12
N PHE A 801 23.10 32.89 25.01
CA PHE A 801 22.74 33.76 23.88
C PHE A 801 23.99 34.23 23.12
N ASP A 802 24.07 33.89 21.82
CA ASP A 802 25.09 34.43 20.90
C ASP A 802 24.49 35.53 20.01
N PRO A 803 24.88 36.81 20.17
CA PRO A 803 24.40 37.90 19.32
C PRO A 803 24.82 37.78 17.85
N MET A 804 25.80 36.93 17.51
CA MET A 804 26.19 36.64 16.14
C MET A 804 25.31 35.57 15.49
N ASN A 805 24.65 34.72 16.29
CA ASN A 805 23.70 33.72 15.84
C ASN A 805 22.41 33.75 16.68
N PRO A 806 21.62 34.83 16.61
CA PRO A 806 20.50 35.08 17.53
C PRO A 806 19.29 34.15 17.31
N PHE A 807 19.39 33.14 16.46
CA PHE A 807 18.35 32.14 16.26
C PHE A 807 18.72 30.79 16.89
N GLU A 808 19.98 30.62 17.31
CA GLU A 808 20.45 29.43 17.99
C GLU A 808 19.98 29.45 19.46
N ASN A 809 19.50 28.31 19.95
CA ASN A 809 18.94 28.13 21.30
C ASN A 809 17.74 29.02 21.66
N LEU A 810 17.09 29.66 20.69
CA LEU A 810 15.90 30.48 20.92
C LEU A 810 14.70 29.60 21.29
N LEU A 811 14.25 29.71 22.54
CA LEU A 811 13.13 28.94 23.08
C LEU A 811 11.78 29.62 22.81
N LYS A 812 11.69 30.94 23.00
CA LYS A 812 10.43 31.68 22.86
C LYS A 812 10.68 33.16 22.57
N GLN A 813 9.80 33.78 21.78
CA GLN A 813 9.88 35.21 21.44
C GLN A 813 8.50 35.84 21.27
N ASP A 814 8.39 37.14 21.53
CA ASP A 814 7.17 37.92 21.29
C ASP A 814 7.26 38.74 20.00
N TYR A 815 6.44 38.41 18.99
CA TYR A 815 6.29 39.20 17.78
C TYR A 815 5.00 40.05 17.81
N ARG A 816 5.11 41.26 18.36
CA ARG A 816 4.14 42.38 18.25
C ARG A 816 2.68 42.01 18.50
N ALA A 817 2.19 42.32 19.70
CA ALA A 817 0.78 42.57 19.94
C ALA A 817 0.29 43.83 19.18
N CYS A 818 -0.94 43.79 18.63
CA CYS A 818 -1.62 44.99 18.12
C CYS A 818 -2.11 45.86 19.28
N SER A 819 -1.19 46.59 19.91
CA SER A 819 -1.38 47.88 20.59
C SER A 819 -0.04 48.29 21.21
N PHE A 820 0.29 49.58 21.21
CA PHE A 820 1.48 50.11 21.88
C PHE A 820 1.48 49.74 23.36
N GLN A 821 2.33 48.79 23.76
CA GLN A 821 3.05 48.69 25.03
C GLN A 821 3.63 47.28 25.17
N ASP A 822 4.83 47.22 25.76
CA ASP A 822 5.45 46.10 26.48
C ASP A 822 5.16 44.65 26.06
N PHE A 823 6.23 43.87 25.86
CA PHE A 823 6.07 42.44 25.63
C PHE A 823 5.43 41.76 26.85
N LYS A 824 4.57 40.76 26.61
CA LYS A 824 4.04 39.90 27.67
C LYS A 824 3.81 38.50 27.13
N PHE A 825 4.50 37.52 27.70
CA PHE A 825 4.35 36.12 27.31
C PHE A 825 4.54 35.18 28.51
N ILE A 826 4.08 33.94 28.36
CA ILE A 826 4.22 32.87 29.35
C ILE A 826 5.17 31.82 28.77
N ALA A 827 6.12 31.32 29.56
CA ALA A 827 7.02 30.24 29.16
C ALA A 827 6.98 29.11 30.21
N TYR A 828 6.96 27.86 29.75
CA TYR A 828 7.18 26.71 30.63
C TYR A 828 8.69 26.50 30.77
N LEU A 829 9.21 26.53 32.00
CA LEU A 829 10.64 26.49 32.27
C LEU A 829 10.94 25.37 33.25
N HIS A 830 12.08 24.70 33.05
CA HIS A 830 12.51 23.56 33.87
C HIS A 830 13.59 23.96 34.89
N THR A 831 13.56 23.33 36.07
CA THR A 831 14.64 23.46 37.05
C THR A 831 15.93 22.84 36.54
N GLY A 832 17.07 23.50 36.79
CA GLY A 832 18.40 22.99 36.44
C GLY A 832 18.89 23.41 35.05
N THR A 833 17.99 23.96 34.22
CA THR A 833 18.34 24.58 32.93
C THR A 833 18.64 26.06 33.11
N THR A 834 19.63 26.59 32.38
CA THR A 834 19.91 28.03 32.38
C THR A 834 19.05 28.70 31.31
N TYR A 835 18.37 29.79 31.63
CA TYR A 835 17.60 30.56 30.64
C TYR A 835 18.11 32.01 30.58
N ILE A 836 18.30 32.52 29.36
CA ILE A 836 18.73 33.90 29.10
C ILE A 836 17.59 34.66 28.44
N LEU A 837 17.08 35.68 29.12
CA LEU A 837 16.14 36.65 28.57
C LEU A 837 16.92 37.79 27.90
N VAL A 838 16.73 37.93 26.59
CA VAL A 838 17.21 39.07 25.81
C VAL A 838 16.07 40.07 25.65
N VAL A 839 16.34 41.31 26.04
CA VAL A 839 15.39 42.42 25.87
C VAL A 839 15.95 43.43 24.90
N THR A 840 15.18 43.77 23.87
CA THR A 840 15.55 44.76 22.85
C THR A 840 14.39 45.69 22.52
N THR A 841 14.56 46.60 21.57
CA THR A 841 13.57 47.61 21.18
C THR A 841 12.95 47.33 19.83
N SER A 842 11.77 47.89 19.60
CA SER A 842 11.03 47.76 18.33
C SER A 842 11.73 48.36 17.12
N SER A 843 12.61 49.34 17.35
CA SER A 843 13.22 50.18 16.33
C SER A 843 14.72 50.32 16.59
N PRO A 844 15.57 50.35 15.56
CA PRO A 844 17.03 50.46 15.73
C PRO A 844 17.43 51.74 16.49
N ASN A 845 18.54 51.66 17.22
CA ASN A 845 19.14 52.78 17.97
C ASN A 845 18.28 53.45 19.06
N MET A 846 17.18 52.81 19.50
CA MET A 846 16.30 53.36 20.52
C MET A 846 16.86 53.14 21.94
N THR A 847 16.87 54.21 22.76
CA THR A 847 17.44 54.19 24.13
C THR A 847 16.41 54.67 25.14
N GLY A 848 16.44 54.10 26.35
CA GLY A 848 15.52 54.44 27.43
C GLY A 848 15.38 53.33 28.46
N ASN A 849 14.57 53.60 29.48
CA ASN A 849 14.44 52.76 30.67
C ASN A 849 13.31 51.75 30.50
N PHE A 850 13.51 50.56 31.05
CA PHE A 850 12.48 49.53 31.15
C PHE A 850 12.66 48.73 32.43
N SER A 851 11.57 48.14 32.91
CA SER A 851 11.59 47.13 33.95
C SER A 851 11.03 45.83 33.40
N ILE A 852 11.52 44.69 33.88
CA ILE A 852 10.95 43.37 33.64
C ILE A 852 10.27 42.92 34.93
N LEU A 853 9.04 42.47 34.80
CA LEU A 853 8.21 41.90 35.85
C LEU A 853 8.09 40.41 35.57
N ALA A 854 8.37 39.57 36.57
CA ALA A 854 8.31 38.13 36.46
C ALA A 854 7.49 37.53 37.61
N SER A 855 6.67 36.53 37.29
CA SER A 855 5.90 35.74 38.26
C SER A 855 5.85 34.26 37.85
N GLY A 856 5.77 33.35 38.83
CA GLY A 856 5.58 31.91 38.59
C GLY A 856 5.75 31.05 39.86
N PRO A 857 5.98 29.74 39.73
CA PRO A 857 6.21 28.85 40.88
C PRO A 857 7.51 29.21 41.61
N ASN A 858 7.45 29.33 42.95
CA ASN A 858 8.60 29.50 43.85
C ASN A 858 9.62 30.61 43.48
N ASN A 859 9.16 31.87 43.36
CA ASN A 859 9.97 33.09 43.27
C ASN A 859 11.17 33.00 42.31
N ILE A 860 10.91 33.26 41.02
CA ILE A 860 11.94 33.46 40.00
C ILE A 860 12.84 34.66 40.32
N THR A 861 14.15 34.56 40.09
CA THR A 861 15.08 35.70 40.19
C THR A 861 15.69 36.06 38.83
N LEU A 862 16.00 37.34 38.65
CA LEU A 862 16.53 37.93 37.42
C LEU A 862 17.87 38.60 37.71
N ASP A 863 18.94 38.08 37.11
CA ASP A 863 20.30 38.56 37.35
C ASP A 863 20.93 39.15 36.08
N PRO A 864 21.80 40.17 36.18
CA PRO A 864 22.56 40.65 35.03
C PRO A 864 23.47 39.54 34.50
N TYR A 865 23.40 39.31 33.19
CA TYR A 865 24.23 38.34 32.48
C TYR A 865 25.00 39.03 31.37
N LYS A 866 26.23 38.57 31.12
CA LYS A 866 27.09 39.08 30.05
C LYS A 866 27.39 37.92 29.11
N ALA A 867 26.78 37.95 27.92
CA ALA A 867 26.99 36.95 26.88
C ALA A 867 28.49 36.80 26.53
N GLN A 868 28.96 35.56 26.38
CA GLN A 868 30.31 35.28 25.91
C GLN A 868 30.37 35.38 24.38
N ILE A 869 31.29 36.17 23.85
CA ILE A 869 31.52 36.27 22.41
C ILE A 869 32.71 35.37 22.07
N ASN A 870 32.45 34.16 21.55
CA ASN A 870 33.47 33.22 21.14
C ASN A 870 33.56 33.16 19.60
N GLY A 871 34.65 33.65 19.01
CA GLY A 871 35.05 33.28 17.63
C GLY A 871 34.96 34.35 16.53
N ILE A 872 35.68 34.09 15.43
CA ILE A 872 36.06 35.02 14.36
C ILE A 872 35.11 34.95 13.14
N ILE A 873 34.69 36.14 12.68
CA ILE A 873 34.08 36.56 11.41
C ILE A 873 33.93 35.52 10.27
N GLN A 874 32.67 35.21 9.90
CA GLN A 874 32.24 35.19 8.49
C GLN A 874 31.00 36.09 8.32
N GLN A 875 31.13 37.16 7.55
CA GLN A 875 30.01 38.01 7.15
C GLN A 875 29.13 37.26 6.13
N GLY A 876 27.83 37.12 6.42
CA GLY A 876 26.81 36.89 5.39
C GLY A 876 25.92 35.66 5.51
N TYR A 877 25.81 35.03 6.69
CA TYR A 877 24.86 33.93 6.88
C TYR A 877 23.56 34.42 7.53
N CYS A 878 22.45 34.33 6.81
CA CYS A 878 21.10 34.34 7.37
C CYS A 878 20.64 32.87 7.28
N PRO A 879 20.51 32.13 8.39
CA PRO A 879 20.00 30.77 8.32
C PRO A 879 18.58 30.84 7.75
N LYS A 880 18.28 30.07 6.70
CA LYS A 880 16.89 29.67 6.47
C LYS A 880 16.44 29.01 7.77
N ILE A 881 15.27 29.38 8.27
CA ILE A 881 14.62 28.71 9.39
C ILE A 881 14.39 27.25 8.94
N GLU A 882 15.37 26.39 9.20
CA GLU A 882 15.14 24.97 9.37
C GLU A 882 14.51 24.85 10.76
N SER A 883 13.29 24.31 10.80
CA SER A 883 12.69 23.85 12.04
C SER A 883 13.53 22.69 12.57
N HIS A 884 14.58 22.99 13.33
CA HIS A 884 15.32 21.97 14.06
C HIS A 884 14.41 21.39 15.13
N ARG A 885 13.90 20.19 14.85
CA ARG A 885 13.53 19.20 15.87
C ARG A 885 14.80 18.87 16.65
N ASN A 886 14.85 19.23 17.93
CA ASN A 886 15.58 18.44 18.90
C ASN A 886 14.55 17.74 19.78
N SER A 887 14.23 16.50 19.40
CA SER A 887 13.53 15.55 20.26
C SER A 887 14.57 14.82 21.10
N SER A 888 14.74 15.27 22.35
CA SER A 888 15.34 14.46 23.40
C SER A 888 14.69 14.80 24.74
N PHE A 889 13.46 14.30 24.95
CA PHE A 889 13.10 13.26 25.91
C PHE A 889 11.59 13.02 25.89
#